data_AF-A0A9P0PR70-F1
#
_entry.id   AF-A0A9P0PR70-F1
#
_cell.length_a   1.000
_cell.length_b   1.000
_cell.length_c   1.000
_cell.angle_alpha   90.00
_cell.angle_beta   90.00
_cell.angle_gamma   90.00
#
_symmetry.space_group_name_H-M   'P 1'
#
loop_
_entity.id
_entity.type
_entity.pdbx_description
1 polymer ?
#
loop_
_entity_poly.entity_id
_entity_poly.type
_entity_poly.pdbx_seq_one_letter_code
_entity_poly.pdbx_strand_id
1 'polypeptide(L)'
;MDNYTLENSVSASIDNLYPALTQCFFIIICGYFAGRVNLISETEAKGINTFIGTFSLPSLIFMSLADLELSEVNWLFLLSILIAKSIVFFSVIILTLLVSRPLNYGKAGIFAIFCTQSNDFAIGYPIVAALYKNTHPEYATYLYLMAPISLAILNPVSFVLMEAGKLRGRRNSAELLLNDGELSNASNLHKQRCRLAISVTKSIFMNPIICMTILGVLGNLIFKHHVPVYLGGTLQVLGSAFSASALFLLGLRMVGKVHKLRGATLVVPGILIMVKLIALPLVTREVISILHSGYNESETVDLSTYGFLYGTFPSAPTVFVFATQYSIDIDLIASAMVVCTFVSAPLMFVSAKMITITSCDPSEYMKQLDAFTFDISIIGMICCIWVIVVFILTKKICRIPHKITTSLVVSQMIGCLGAILWNTLGEREGWVGYVQFSLFCIGVYSSRLWTTILAVTLLFLQCRSLCYVLNLQPIFILVGWGSPILLSVLLLVFDEKGTRPFEKGNPNFVYGDSQAILAVSILVLCFIVTVGCLVLHQRYRRRFARYNDLAQAVASGESPHPSAATTPEEAETEAASCSGPSTSCDVAKVKDKTCCNVLPTIEEGQGEENVSGHAGDEPSSPVPDIEDLISDSSRNGEIRGVLAVLTEEG
;
A
#
# COMPACT_ATOMS: atom_id res chain seq x y z
N MET A 1 -4.28 31.33 29.66
CA MET A 1 -4.99 30.04 29.67
C MET A 1 -4.26 29.21 30.70
N ASP A 2 -4.89 28.95 31.85
CA ASP A 2 -4.20 28.31 32.98
C ASP A 2 -3.86 26.86 32.62
N ASN A 3 -2.66 26.37 32.97
CA ASN A 3 -2.18 25.02 32.61
C ASN A 3 -3.20 23.91 32.95
N TYR A 4 -3.98 24.09 34.02
CA TYR A 4 -5.07 23.18 34.42
C TYR A 4 -6.19 23.02 33.38
N THR A 5 -6.46 24.04 32.56
CA THR A 5 -7.48 23.99 31.49
C THR A 5 -6.96 23.33 30.23
N LEU A 6 -5.66 23.46 29.95
CA LEU A 6 -4.99 22.79 28.83
C LEU A 6 -4.78 21.29 29.10
N GLU A 7 -4.42 20.94 30.35
CA GLU A 7 -4.20 19.55 30.78
C GLU A 7 -5.49 18.72 30.70
N ASN A 8 -6.63 19.30 31.11
CA ASN A 8 -7.94 18.67 30.98
C ASN A 8 -8.40 18.53 29.52
N SER A 9 -8.09 19.49 28.64
CA SER A 9 -8.50 19.43 27.23
C SER A 9 -7.70 18.38 26.44
N VAL A 10 -6.41 18.25 26.73
CA VAL A 10 -5.50 17.26 26.13
C VAL A 10 -5.83 15.83 26.57
N SER A 11 -6.09 15.61 27.87
CA SER A 11 -6.56 14.30 28.37
C SER A 11 -7.91 13.91 27.77
N ALA A 12 -8.86 14.85 27.71
CA ALA A 12 -10.17 14.60 27.10
C ALA A 12 -10.06 14.27 25.59
N SER A 13 -9.11 14.84 24.86
CA SER A 13 -8.88 14.50 23.45
C SER A 13 -8.39 13.05 23.26
N ILE A 14 -7.59 12.51 24.19
CA ILE A 14 -7.16 11.10 24.17
C ILE A 14 -8.33 10.16 24.41
N ASP A 15 -9.14 10.47 25.42
CA ASP A 15 -10.29 9.65 25.81
C ASP A 15 -11.34 9.59 24.71
N ASN A 16 -11.42 10.62 23.85
CA ASN A 16 -12.31 10.64 22.70
C ASN A 16 -11.77 9.91 21.47
N LEU A 17 -10.44 9.75 21.35
CA LEU A 17 -9.82 9.09 20.20
C LEU A 17 -10.07 7.58 20.16
N TYR A 18 -9.93 6.88 21.29
CA TYR A 18 -10.16 5.41 21.34
C TYR A 18 -11.61 5.04 20.95
N PRO A 19 -12.65 5.69 21.49
CA PRO A 19 -14.03 5.48 21.05
C PRO A 19 -14.22 5.77 19.56
N ALA A 20 -13.68 6.88 19.04
CA ALA A 20 -13.83 7.23 17.63
C ALA A 20 -13.22 6.18 16.69
N LEU A 21 -11.99 5.74 16.98
CA LEU A 21 -11.34 4.68 16.21
C LEU A 21 -12.10 3.35 16.32
N THR A 22 -12.51 2.99 17.54
CA THR A 22 -13.28 1.75 17.77
C THR A 22 -14.59 1.78 16.99
N GLN A 23 -15.32 2.90 17.01
CA GLN A 23 -16.54 3.09 16.23
C GLN A 23 -16.27 2.96 14.73
N CYS A 24 -15.23 3.62 14.21
CA CYS A 24 -14.88 3.55 12.79
C CYS A 24 -14.55 2.13 12.34
N PHE A 25 -13.65 1.44 13.05
CA PHE A 25 -13.25 0.08 12.68
C PHE A 25 -14.36 -0.95 12.93
N PHE A 26 -15.17 -0.78 13.97
CA PHE A 26 -16.33 -1.64 14.21
C PHE A 26 -17.32 -1.59 13.05
N ILE A 27 -17.65 -0.39 12.55
CA ILE A 27 -18.54 -0.23 11.39
C ILE A 27 -17.93 -0.85 10.12
N ILE A 28 -16.62 -0.67 9.89
CA ILE A 28 -15.91 -1.34 8.78
C ILE A 28 -16.00 -2.87 8.91
N ILE A 29 -15.77 -3.42 10.10
CA ILE A 29 -15.85 -4.86 10.36
C ILE A 29 -17.27 -5.39 10.11
N CYS A 30 -18.30 -4.67 10.57
CA CYS A 30 -19.70 -5.00 10.29
C CYS A 30 -19.98 -5.05 8.77
N GLY A 31 -19.49 -4.06 8.02
CA GLY A 31 -19.60 -4.05 6.55
C GLY A 31 -18.88 -5.23 5.89
N TYR A 32 -17.68 -5.56 6.37
CA TYR A 32 -16.92 -6.73 5.89
C TYR A 32 -17.68 -8.04 6.14
N PHE A 33 -18.21 -8.25 7.35
CA PHE A 33 -18.98 -9.45 7.66
C PHE A 33 -20.25 -9.54 6.82
N ALA A 34 -21.00 -8.42 6.67
CA ALA A 34 -22.19 -8.37 5.83
C ALA A 34 -21.91 -8.80 4.38
N GLY A 35 -20.80 -8.34 3.80
CA GLY A 35 -20.37 -8.81 2.48
C GLY A 35 -19.89 -10.25 2.48
N ARG A 36 -19.16 -10.68 3.52
CA ARG A 36 -18.57 -12.01 3.59
C ARG A 36 -19.61 -13.13 3.66
N VAL A 37 -20.73 -12.86 4.33
CA VAL A 37 -21.89 -13.76 4.41
C VAL A 37 -22.88 -13.57 3.25
N ASN A 38 -22.57 -12.68 2.30
CA ASN A 38 -23.46 -12.25 1.21
C ASN A 38 -24.83 -11.74 1.70
N LEU A 39 -24.90 -11.13 2.88
CA LEU A 39 -26.11 -10.43 3.34
C LEU A 39 -26.42 -9.22 2.45
N ILE A 40 -25.35 -8.58 1.95
CA ILE A 40 -25.43 -7.48 0.98
C ILE A 40 -24.56 -7.87 -0.20
N SER A 41 -25.19 -7.98 -1.36
CA SER A 41 -24.58 -8.28 -2.65
C SER A 41 -23.76 -7.10 -3.19
N GLU A 42 -22.85 -7.37 -4.13
CA GLU A 42 -22.11 -6.32 -4.85
C GLU A 42 -23.04 -5.33 -5.59
N THR A 43 -24.21 -5.80 -6.03
CA THR A 43 -25.23 -4.94 -6.65
C THR A 43 -25.83 -3.96 -5.66
N GLU A 44 -26.15 -4.41 -4.45
CA GLU A 44 -26.66 -3.55 -3.38
C GLU A 44 -25.56 -2.61 -2.86
N ALA A 45 -24.32 -3.09 -2.76
CA ALA A 45 -23.15 -2.27 -2.45
C ALA A 45 -22.99 -1.09 -3.42
N LYS A 46 -23.25 -1.33 -4.72
CA LYS A 46 -23.26 -0.28 -5.74
C LYS A 46 -24.39 0.73 -5.50
N GLY A 47 -25.57 0.27 -5.08
CA GLY A 47 -26.69 1.13 -4.68
C GLY A 47 -26.31 2.06 -3.52
N ILE A 48 -25.75 1.49 -2.44
CA ILE A 48 -25.24 2.24 -1.28
C ILE A 48 -24.20 3.28 -1.72
N ASN A 49 -23.26 2.89 -2.58
CA ASN A 49 -22.25 3.81 -3.13
C ASN A 49 -22.86 4.98 -3.90
N THR A 50 -23.90 4.73 -4.71
CA THR A 50 -24.61 5.79 -5.44
C THR A 50 -25.31 6.74 -4.48
N PHE A 51 -26.01 6.23 -3.46
CA PHE A 51 -26.65 7.07 -2.44
C PHE A 51 -25.62 7.99 -1.74
N ILE A 52 -24.52 7.39 -1.26
CA ILE A 52 -23.45 8.12 -0.57
C ILE A 52 -22.82 9.17 -1.48
N GLY A 53 -22.45 8.79 -2.71
CA GLY A 53 -21.72 9.66 -3.62
C GLY A 53 -22.56 10.76 -4.27
N THR A 54 -23.87 10.56 -4.42
CA THR A 54 -24.76 11.49 -5.12
C THR A 54 -25.58 12.37 -4.18
N PHE A 55 -25.94 11.89 -2.99
CA PHE A 55 -26.83 12.63 -2.09
C PHE A 55 -26.12 12.99 -0.78
N SER A 56 -25.62 11.99 -0.06
CA SER A 56 -25.15 12.18 1.31
C SER A 56 -23.87 13.00 1.40
N LEU A 57 -22.81 12.61 0.67
CA LEU A 57 -21.53 13.34 0.64
C LEU A 57 -21.68 14.76 0.07
N PRO A 58 -22.33 14.96 -1.09
CA PRO A 58 -22.68 16.27 -1.61
C PRO A 58 -23.35 17.19 -0.58
N SER A 59 -24.37 16.69 0.14
CA SER A 59 -25.08 17.48 1.16
C SER A 59 -24.18 17.84 2.34
N LEU A 60 -23.35 16.90 2.79
CA LEU A 60 -22.39 17.13 3.88
C LEU A 60 -21.37 18.23 3.51
N ILE A 61 -20.75 18.12 2.33
CA ILE A 61 -19.75 19.11 1.86
C ILE A 61 -20.38 20.49 1.74
N PHE A 62 -21.57 20.58 1.11
CA PHE A 62 -22.27 21.84 0.97
C PHE A 62 -22.53 22.47 2.34
N MET A 63 -23.11 21.72 3.28
CA MET A 63 -23.44 22.24 4.62
C MET A 63 -22.17 22.70 5.36
N SER A 64 -21.14 21.85 5.39
CA SER A 64 -19.89 22.16 6.09
C SER A 64 -19.16 23.38 5.55
N LEU A 65 -19.30 23.69 4.26
CA LEU A 65 -18.71 24.89 3.64
C LEU A 65 -19.63 26.10 3.72
N ALA A 66 -20.94 25.91 3.64
CA ALA A 66 -21.91 26.99 3.74
C ALA A 66 -21.95 27.59 5.16
N ASP A 67 -21.66 26.80 6.19
CA ASP A 67 -21.57 27.25 7.59
C ASP A 67 -20.15 27.69 8.00
N LEU A 68 -19.13 27.52 7.15
CA LEU A 68 -17.73 27.80 7.50
C LEU A 68 -17.42 29.30 7.58
N GLU A 69 -16.73 29.75 8.61
CA GLU A 69 -16.22 31.12 8.67
C GLU A 69 -14.92 31.26 7.85
N LEU A 70 -15.05 31.71 6.60
CA LEU A 70 -13.91 31.84 5.67
C LEU A 70 -12.82 32.82 6.13
N SER A 71 -13.13 33.73 7.05
CA SER A 71 -12.18 34.67 7.65
C SER A 71 -11.17 34.00 8.58
N GLU A 72 -11.54 32.90 9.22
CA GLU A 72 -10.68 32.17 10.16
C GLU A 72 -9.79 31.13 9.46
N VAL A 73 -9.97 30.95 8.15
CA VAL A 73 -9.24 29.94 7.38
C VAL A 73 -7.80 30.36 7.12
N ASN A 74 -6.87 29.52 7.56
CA ASN A 74 -5.45 29.67 7.21
C ASN A 74 -5.18 29.18 5.77
N TRP A 75 -5.23 30.12 4.83
CA TRP A 75 -4.98 29.86 3.40
C TRP A 75 -3.54 29.42 3.10
N LEU A 76 -2.57 29.89 3.89
CA LEU A 76 -1.18 29.51 3.72
C LEU A 76 -0.99 28.03 4.08
N PHE A 77 -1.65 27.56 5.14
CA PHE A 77 -1.69 26.14 5.47
C PHE A 77 -2.33 25.28 4.38
N LEU A 78 -3.47 25.71 3.81
CA LEU A 78 -4.08 25.01 2.66
C LEU A 78 -3.14 24.95 1.45
N LEU A 79 -2.41 26.03 1.17
CA LEU A 79 -1.39 26.08 0.13
C LEU A 79 -0.24 25.12 0.41
N SER A 80 0.24 25.05 1.66
CA SER A 80 1.28 24.11 2.10
C SER A 80 0.88 22.66 1.86
N ILE A 81 -0.37 22.29 2.19
CA ILE A 81 -0.89 20.95 1.88
C ILE A 81 -0.95 20.70 0.37
N LEU A 82 -1.39 21.68 -0.42
CA LEU A 82 -1.44 21.56 -1.87
C LEU A 82 -0.03 21.36 -2.46
N ILE A 83 0.97 22.11 -1.98
CA ILE A 83 2.36 21.99 -2.41
C ILE A 83 2.92 20.61 -2.03
N ALA A 84 2.73 20.17 -0.79
CA ALA A 84 3.18 18.85 -0.33
C ALA A 84 2.58 17.71 -1.17
N LYS A 85 1.27 17.76 -1.41
CA LYS A 85 0.61 16.80 -2.31
C LYS A 85 1.12 16.90 -3.73
N SER A 86 1.35 18.11 -4.24
CA SER A 86 1.89 18.31 -5.59
C SER A 86 3.26 17.66 -5.76
N ILE A 87 4.16 17.83 -4.78
CA ILE A 87 5.48 17.20 -4.76
C ILE A 87 5.34 15.69 -4.88
N VAL A 88 4.58 15.05 -3.98
CA VAL A 88 4.37 13.60 -3.99
C VAL A 88 3.69 13.14 -5.28
N PHE A 89 2.68 13.87 -5.75
CA PHE A 89 1.92 13.57 -6.96
C PHE A 89 2.81 13.52 -8.20
N PHE A 90 3.59 14.58 -8.46
CA PHE A 90 4.46 14.64 -9.62
C PHE A 90 5.65 13.68 -9.49
N SER A 91 6.20 13.47 -8.28
CA SER A 91 7.23 12.47 -8.05
C SER A 91 6.76 11.06 -8.43
N VAL A 92 5.53 10.68 -8.06
CA VAL A 92 4.95 9.38 -8.43
C VAL A 92 4.71 9.27 -9.94
N ILE A 93 4.23 10.32 -10.61
CA ILE A 93 4.08 10.34 -12.07
C ILE A 93 5.43 10.10 -12.74
N ILE A 94 6.45 10.90 -12.39
CA ILE A 94 7.78 10.82 -12.98
C ILE A 94 8.38 9.44 -12.75
N LEU A 95 8.36 8.95 -11.51
CA LEU A 95 8.91 7.63 -11.17
C LEU A 95 8.19 6.51 -11.93
N THR A 96 6.85 6.57 -12.01
CA THR A 96 6.07 5.55 -12.73
C THR A 96 6.40 5.55 -14.22
N LEU A 97 6.58 6.72 -14.85
CA LEU A 97 6.95 6.84 -16.26
C LEU A 97 8.40 6.39 -16.52
N LEU A 98 9.33 6.63 -15.59
CA LEU A 98 10.71 6.18 -15.71
C LEU A 98 10.83 4.65 -15.58
N VAL A 99 10.09 4.05 -14.64
CA VAL A 99 10.15 2.62 -14.33
C VAL A 99 9.30 1.78 -15.28
N SER A 100 8.16 2.28 -15.74
CA SER A 100 7.25 1.54 -16.63
C SER A 100 7.72 1.63 -18.08
N ARG A 101 8.23 0.53 -18.61
CA ARG A 101 8.55 0.36 -20.03
C ARG A 101 7.68 -0.77 -20.61
N PRO A 102 6.88 -0.53 -21.68
CA PRO A 102 6.65 0.75 -22.36
C PRO A 102 5.91 1.78 -21.49
N LEU A 103 6.01 3.06 -21.86
CA LEU A 103 5.41 4.18 -21.11
C LEU A 103 3.91 3.99 -20.93
N ASN A 104 3.45 3.92 -19.68
CA ASN A 104 2.04 3.74 -19.34
C ASN A 104 1.50 4.96 -18.58
N TYR A 105 0.97 5.93 -19.34
CA TYR A 105 0.41 7.17 -18.79
C TYR A 105 -0.79 6.92 -17.87
N GLY A 106 -1.60 5.90 -18.16
CA GLY A 106 -2.75 5.54 -17.34
C GLY A 106 -2.33 5.10 -15.93
N LYS A 107 -1.33 4.23 -15.83
CA LYS A 107 -0.76 3.80 -14.54
C LYS A 107 -0.16 4.98 -13.76
N ALA A 108 0.60 5.84 -14.44
CA ALA A 108 1.18 7.03 -13.81
C ALA A 108 0.10 7.94 -13.19
N GLY A 109 -0.99 8.18 -13.91
CA GLY A 109 -2.10 8.99 -13.43
C GLY A 109 -2.81 8.38 -12.21
N ILE A 110 -3.19 7.10 -12.28
CA ILE A 110 -3.95 6.45 -11.19
C ILE A 110 -3.10 6.23 -9.94
N PHE A 111 -1.80 5.91 -10.09
CA PHE A 111 -0.88 5.75 -8.95
C PHE A 111 -0.63 7.08 -8.24
N ALA A 112 -0.53 8.19 -8.98
CA ALA A 112 -0.40 9.50 -8.37
C ALA A 112 -1.63 9.88 -7.54
N ILE A 113 -2.84 9.64 -8.07
CA ILE A 113 -4.09 9.83 -7.31
C ILE A 113 -4.09 8.93 -6.07
N PHE A 114 -3.69 7.66 -6.19
CA PHE A 114 -3.64 6.74 -5.05
C PHE A 114 -2.77 7.30 -3.90
N CYS A 115 -1.62 7.87 -4.21
CA CYS A 115 -0.68 8.38 -3.21
C CYS A 115 -1.10 9.73 -2.59
N THR A 116 -1.99 10.52 -3.19
CA THR A 116 -2.33 11.87 -2.69
C THR A 116 -3.79 12.07 -2.30
N GLN A 117 -4.71 11.27 -2.83
CA GLN A 117 -6.12 11.31 -2.49
C GLN A 117 -6.37 10.52 -1.20
N SER A 118 -6.60 11.23 -0.10
CA SER A 118 -6.88 10.65 1.23
C SER A 118 -8.38 10.40 1.43
N ASN A 119 -8.72 9.46 2.31
CA ASN A 119 -10.07 9.25 2.80
C ASN A 119 -10.43 10.31 3.87
N ASP A 120 -10.48 11.57 3.42
CA ASP A 120 -10.61 12.75 4.28
C ASP A 120 -11.92 12.73 5.09
N PHE A 121 -13.03 12.32 4.47
CA PHE A 121 -14.35 12.45 5.07
C PHE A 121 -14.75 11.26 5.95
N ALA A 122 -14.55 10.02 5.48
CA ALA A 122 -15.07 8.86 6.21
C ALA A 122 -14.17 8.46 7.39
N ILE A 123 -12.85 8.60 7.22
CA ILE A 123 -11.86 8.25 8.27
C ILE A 123 -11.25 9.52 8.88
N GLY A 124 -10.85 10.50 8.06
CA GLY A 124 -10.17 11.69 8.56
C GLY A 124 -11.02 12.52 9.51
N TYR A 125 -12.25 12.87 9.12
CA TYR A 125 -13.11 13.76 9.90
C TYR A 125 -13.39 13.26 11.33
N PRO A 126 -13.85 12.00 11.56
CA PRO A 126 -14.06 11.50 12.93
C PRO A 126 -12.81 11.55 13.81
N ILE A 127 -11.63 11.31 13.24
CA ILE A 127 -10.36 11.31 13.97
C ILE A 127 -9.94 12.74 14.34
N VAL A 128 -9.97 13.66 13.36
CA VAL A 128 -9.61 15.07 13.61
C VAL A 128 -10.60 15.71 14.59
N ALA A 129 -11.90 15.44 14.42
CA ALA A 129 -12.91 15.91 15.34
C ALA A 129 -12.70 15.36 16.75
N ALA A 130 -12.38 14.06 16.91
CA ALA A 130 -12.12 13.51 18.25
C ALA A 130 -10.87 14.10 18.91
N LEU A 131 -9.81 14.35 18.13
CA LEU A 131 -8.51 14.81 18.64
C LEU A 131 -8.48 16.31 18.91
N TYR A 132 -9.06 17.12 18.02
CA TYR A 132 -8.89 18.57 18.02
C TYR A 132 -10.14 19.36 18.42
N LYS A 133 -11.29 18.72 18.67
CA LYS A 133 -12.54 19.45 19.00
C LYS A 133 -12.41 20.44 20.17
N ASN A 134 -11.56 20.15 21.15
CA ASN A 134 -11.37 21.01 22.32
C ASN A 134 -10.22 22.02 22.16
N THR A 135 -9.32 21.81 21.20
CA THR A 135 -8.10 22.62 21.00
C THR A 135 -8.17 23.45 19.73
N HIS A 136 -8.40 22.80 18.59
CA HIS A 136 -8.50 23.40 17.25
C HIS A 136 -9.74 22.86 16.49
N PRO A 137 -10.96 23.28 16.86
CA PRO A 137 -12.18 22.82 16.20
C PRO A 137 -12.21 23.08 14.69
N GLU A 138 -11.50 24.12 14.23
CA GLU A 138 -11.37 24.53 12.83
C GLU A 138 -10.64 23.50 11.95
N TYR A 139 -9.76 22.66 12.53
CA TYR A 139 -8.97 21.69 11.76
C TYR A 139 -9.83 20.65 11.05
N ALA A 140 -10.93 20.21 11.68
CA ALA A 140 -11.85 19.26 11.08
C ALA A 140 -12.52 19.86 9.82
N THR A 141 -12.78 21.17 9.85
CA THR A 141 -13.41 21.87 8.73
C THR A 141 -12.46 22.04 7.55
N TYR A 142 -11.15 22.16 7.79
CA TYR A 142 -10.15 22.21 6.73
C TYR A 142 -10.18 21.00 5.79
N LEU A 143 -10.60 19.82 6.27
CA LEU A 143 -10.76 18.63 5.41
C LEU A 143 -11.76 18.87 4.26
N TYR A 144 -12.81 19.65 4.50
CA TYR A 144 -13.80 20.01 3.48
C TYR A 144 -13.30 21.01 2.44
N LEU A 145 -12.19 21.71 2.70
CA LEU A 145 -11.50 22.56 1.73
C LEU A 145 -10.36 21.82 1.02
N MET A 146 -9.51 21.13 1.77
CA MET A 146 -8.33 20.46 1.24
C MET A 146 -8.68 19.36 0.23
N ALA A 147 -9.70 18.55 0.51
CA ALA A 147 -10.04 17.42 -0.34
C ALA A 147 -10.55 17.88 -1.73
N PRO A 148 -11.48 18.84 -1.83
CA PRO A 148 -11.89 19.39 -3.12
C PRO A 148 -10.81 20.20 -3.83
N ILE A 149 -10.02 21.01 -3.12
CA ILE A 149 -8.92 21.80 -3.73
C ILE A 149 -7.91 20.84 -4.40
N SER A 150 -7.48 19.81 -3.68
CA SER A 150 -6.58 18.78 -4.22
C SER A 150 -7.19 18.07 -5.42
N LEU A 151 -8.49 17.73 -5.37
CA LEU A 151 -9.19 17.03 -6.43
C LEU A 151 -9.41 17.93 -7.67
N ALA A 152 -9.63 19.23 -7.49
CA ALA A 152 -9.84 20.18 -8.58
C ALA A 152 -8.53 20.57 -9.28
N ILE A 153 -7.39 20.59 -8.57
CA ILE A 153 -6.11 21.05 -9.11
C ILE A 153 -5.25 19.88 -9.62
N LEU A 154 -5.09 18.80 -8.84
CA LEU A 154 -4.16 17.71 -9.18
C LEU A 154 -4.78 16.65 -10.08
N ASN A 155 -5.99 16.18 -9.76
CA ASN A 155 -6.61 15.06 -10.48
C ASN A 155 -6.89 15.32 -11.98
N PRO A 156 -7.14 16.56 -12.47
CA PRO A 156 -7.19 16.85 -13.90
C PRO A 156 -5.99 16.34 -14.68
N VAL A 157 -4.78 16.50 -14.13
CA VAL A 157 -3.54 16.06 -14.75
C VAL A 157 -3.57 14.54 -14.94
N SER A 158 -3.99 13.79 -13.92
CA SER A 158 -4.16 12.35 -14.01
C SER A 158 -5.27 11.92 -14.96
N PHE A 159 -6.40 12.62 -15.02
CA PHE A 159 -7.45 12.33 -16.00
C PHE A 159 -6.96 12.50 -17.44
N VAL A 160 -6.17 13.56 -17.70
CA VAL A 160 -5.51 13.76 -19.00
C VAL A 160 -4.56 12.60 -19.31
N LEU A 161 -3.72 12.19 -18.35
CA LEU A 161 -2.80 11.07 -18.53
C LEU A 161 -3.51 9.73 -18.78
N MET A 162 -4.61 9.46 -18.07
CA MET A 162 -5.40 8.24 -18.24
C MET A 162 -6.12 8.21 -19.60
N GLU A 163 -6.71 9.32 -20.02
CA GLU A 163 -7.35 9.41 -21.33
C GLU A 163 -6.32 9.35 -22.47
N ALA A 164 -5.15 10.00 -22.32
CA ALA A 164 -4.03 9.87 -23.26
C ALA A 164 -3.54 8.42 -23.37
N GLY A 165 -3.46 7.70 -22.24
CA GLY A 165 -3.14 6.27 -22.21
C GLY A 165 -4.17 5.43 -22.98
N LYS A 166 -5.47 5.69 -22.78
CA LYS A 166 -6.56 5.00 -23.46
C LYS A 166 -6.55 5.24 -24.98
N LEU A 167 -6.26 6.46 -25.41
CA LEU A 167 -6.15 6.81 -26.83
C LEU A 167 -4.96 6.12 -27.50
N ARG A 168 -3.81 6.07 -26.81
CA ARG A 168 -2.62 5.37 -27.33
C ARG A 168 -2.85 3.87 -27.45
N GLY A 169 -3.53 3.25 -26.48
CA GLY A 169 -3.92 1.85 -26.55
C GLY A 169 -4.84 1.54 -27.74
N ARG A 170 -5.81 2.41 -28.01
CA ARG A 170 -6.69 2.30 -29.19
C ARG A 170 -5.95 2.48 -30.50
N ARG A 171 -5.02 3.44 -30.58
CA ARG A 171 -4.21 3.66 -31.79
C ARG A 171 -3.36 2.44 -32.10
N ASN A 172 -2.64 1.92 -31.12
CA ASN A 172 -1.82 0.72 -31.29
C ASN A 172 -2.66 -0.50 -31.70
N SER A 173 -3.88 -0.64 -31.17
CA SER A 173 -4.78 -1.73 -31.55
C SER A 173 -5.37 -1.56 -32.96
N ALA A 174 -5.64 -0.32 -33.38
CA ALA A 174 -6.14 -0.01 -34.72
C ALA A 174 -5.05 -0.11 -35.80
N GLU A 175 -3.82 0.28 -35.48
CA GLU A 175 -2.63 0.17 -36.35
C GLU A 175 -2.23 -1.30 -36.55
N LEU A 176 -2.51 -2.18 -35.58
CA LEU A 176 -2.32 -3.63 -35.73
C LEU A 176 -3.41 -4.30 -36.57
N LEU A 177 -4.59 -3.67 -36.71
CA LEU A 177 -5.71 -4.15 -37.52
C LEU A 177 -5.75 -3.52 -38.92
N LEU A 178 -5.01 -2.44 -39.15
CA LEU A 178 -4.94 -1.72 -40.42
C LEU A 178 -3.52 -1.76 -40.96
N ASN A 179 -3.18 -2.86 -41.63
CA ASN A 179 -2.02 -2.95 -42.52
C ASN A 179 -2.32 -2.41 -43.94
N ASP A 180 -3.45 -1.70 -44.12
CA ASP A 180 -3.77 -1.01 -45.38
C ASP A 180 -3.59 0.50 -45.22
N GLY A 181 -2.68 1.04 -46.05
CA GLY A 181 -2.14 2.38 -45.95
C GLY A 181 -3.12 3.50 -46.30
N GLU A 182 -3.85 3.98 -45.31
CA GLU A 182 -4.51 5.29 -45.41
C GLU A 182 -3.82 6.37 -44.57
N LEU A 183 -3.42 7.41 -45.31
CA LEU A 183 -2.74 8.62 -44.88
C LEU A 183 -3.49 9.36 -43.75
N SER A 184 -2.92 9.35 -42.54
CA SER A 184 -3.45 10.00 -41.33
C SER A 184 -3.58 11.53 -41.47
N ASN A 185 -4.81 12.02 -41.60
CA ASN A 185 -5.16 13.45 -41.64
C ASN A 185 -4.90 14.22 -40.33
N ALA A 186 -4.18 15.34 -40.41
CA ALA A 186 -3.85 16.25 -39.31
C ALA A 186 -5.09 16.94 -38.66
N SER A 187 -6.23 16.99 -39.35
CA SER A 187 -7.49 17.57 -38.84
C SER A 187 -8.14 16.75 -37.71
N ASN A 188 -7.88 15.44 -37.66
CA ASN A 188 -8.38 14.57 -36.59
C ASN A 188 -7.67 14.83 -35.25
N LEU A 189 -6.43 15.29 -35.26
CA LEU A 189 -5.65 15.53 -34.04
C LEU A 189 -6.19 16.71 -33.23
N HIS A 190 -6.63 17.78 -33.89
CA HIS A 190 -7.22 18.95 -33.21
C HIS A 190 -8.60 18.61 -32.63
N LYS A 191 -9.43 17.89 -33.39
CA LYS A 191 -10.75 17.39 -32.91
C LYS A 191 -10.60 16.44 -31.73
N GLN A 192 -9.56 15.62 -31.72
CA GLN A 192 -9.25 14.67 -30.64
C GLN A 192 -8.69 15.36 -29.39
N ARG A 193 -7.85 16.40 -29.53
CA ARG A 193 -7.39 17.25 -28.43
C ARG A 193 -8.54 18.07 -27.80
N CYS A 194 -9.42 18.64 -28.63
CA CYS A 194 -10.64 19.30 -28.13
C CYS A 194 -11.57 18.32 -27.43
N ARG A 195 -11.75 17.10 -27.95
CA ARG A 195 -12.54 16.06 -27.28
C ARG A 195 -11.94 15.65 -25.94
N LEU A 196 -10.61 15.53 -25.86
CA LEU A 196 -9.89 15.29 -24.61
C LEU A 196 -10.12 16.42 -23.60
N ALA A 197 -9.91 17.68 -24.01
CA ALA A 197 -10.13 18.84 -23.16
C ALA A 197 -11.60 18.93 -22.68
N ILE A 198 -12.57 18.77 -23.58
CA ILE A 198 -14.00 18.77 -23.24
C ILE A 198 -14.34 17.61 -22.29
N SER A 199 -13.80 16.41 -22.52
CA SER A 199 -14.05 15.25 -21.65
C SER A 199 -13.47 15.44 -20.25
N VAL A 200 -12.27 16.02 -20.15
CA VAL A 200 -11.61 16.30 -18.87
C VAL A 200 -12.34 17.41 -18.13
N THR A 201 -12.62 18.54 -18.79
CA THR A 201 -13.41 19.64 -18.22
C THR A 201 -14.78 19.16 -17.78
N LYS A 202 -15.48 18.37 -18.59
CA LYS A 202 -16.76 17.77 -18.20
C LYS A 202 -16.61 16.85 -16.99
N SER A 203 -15.57 16.04 -16.91
CA SER A 203 -15.36 15.11 -15.79
C SER A 203 -15.02 15.83 -14.47
N ILE A 204 -14.37 16.98 -14.55
CA ILE A 204 -14.05 17.84 -13.39
C ILE A 204 -15.32 18.56 -12.93
N PHE A 205 -15.98 19.29 -13.83
CA PHE A 205 -17.18 20.08 -13.49
C PHE A 205 -18.44 19.25 -13.30
N MET A 206 -18.47 17.97 -13.68
CA MET A 206 -19.55 17.04 -13.33
C MET A 206 -19.20 16.21 -12.09
N ASN A 207 -18.05 16.43 -11.45
CA ASN A 207 -17.74 15.77 -10.20
C ASN A 207 -18.61 16.37 -9.08
N PRO A 208 -19.53 15.60 -8.45
CA PRO A 208 -20.45 16.12 -7.44
C PRO A 208 -19.74 16.81 -6.27
N ILE A 209 -18.52 16.34 -5.94
CA ILE A 209 -17.68 16.91 -4.87
C ILE A 209 -17.27 18.35 -5.23
N ILE A 210 -16.76 18.59 -6.44
CA ILE A 210 -16.33 19.93 -6.86
C ILE A 210 -17.54 20.86 -6.97
N CYS A 211 -18.63 20.40 -7.60
CA CYS A 211 -19.86 21.18 -7.73
C CYS A 211 -20.37 21.64 -6.37
N MET A 212 -20.52 20.72 -5.42
CA MET A 212 -21.01 21.07 -4.09
C MET A 212 -20.03 21.89 -3.28
N THR A 213 -18.73 21.78 -3.53
CA THR A 213 -17.75 22.67 -2.90
C THR A 213 -17.93 24.10 -3.37
N ILE A 214 -18.03 24.31 -4.69
CA ILE A 214 -18.27 25.63 -5.27
C ILE A 214 -19.62 26.18 -4.78
N LEU A 215 -20.66 25.36 -4.81
CA LEU A 215 -21.98 25.76 -4.31
C LEU A 215 -21.98 26.04 -2.81
N GLY A 216 -21.21 25.30 -2.00
CA GLY A 216 -21.07 25.52 -0.57
C GLY A 216 -20.37 26.84 -0.26
N VAL A 217 -19.27 27.15 -0.95
CA VAL A 217 -18.58 28.46 -0.83
C VAL A 217 -19.48 29.60 -1.32
N LEU A 218 -20.20 29.44 -2.43
CA LEU A 218 -21.18 30.43 -2.88
C LEU A 218 -22.32 30.59 -1.89
N GLY A 219 -22.83 29.48 -1.33
CA GLY A 219 -23.85 29.46 -0.30
C GLY A 219 -23.39 30.19 0.95
N ASN A 220 -22.13 30.03 1.36
CA ASN A 220 -21.53 30.75 2.47
C ASN A 220 -21.63 32.28 2.30
N LEU A 221 -21.27 32.77 1.10
CA LEU A 221 -21.30 34.19 0.74
C LEU A 221 -22.74 34.73 0.65
N ILE A 222 -23.66 33.93 0.07
CA ILE A 222 -25.06 34.34 -0.13
C ILE A 222 -25.84 34.33 1.18
N PHE A 223 -25.63 33.30 2.01
CA PHE A 223 -26.40 33.07 3.24
C PHE A 223 -25.74 33.64 4.49
N LYS A 224 -24.58 34.29 4.38
CA LYS A 224 -23.83 34.88 5.51
C LYS A 224 -23.65 33.86 6.65
N HIS A 225 -23.11 32.69 6.32
CA HIS A 225 -22.86 31.58 7.24
C HIS A 225 -24.12 30.90 7.84
N HIS A 226 -25.34 31.25 7.40
CA HIS A 226 -26.58 30.72 7.96
C HIS A 226 -27.50 30.16 6.88
N VAL A 227 -27.36 28.88 6.56
CA VAL A 227 -28.23 28.21 5.59
C VAL A 227 -29.70 28.24 6.08
N PRO A 228 -30.69 28.57 5.22
CA PRO A 228 -32.10 28.62 5.61
C PRO A 228 -32.57 27.31 6.28
N VAL A 229 -33.30 27.42 7.40
CA VAL A 229 -33.64 26.31 8.30
C VAL A 229 -34.17 25.05 7.58
N TYR A 230 -35.06 25.21 6.61
CA TYR A 230 -35.64 24.08 5.87
C TYR A 230 -34.63 23.38 4.93
N LEU A 231 -33.76 24.16 4.30
CA LEU A 231 -32.72 23.63 3.42
C LEU A 231 -31.59 23.01 4.25
N GLY A 232 -31.11 23.74 5.26
CA GLY A 232 -30.06 23.30 6.17
C GLY A 232 -30.45 22.02 6.91
N GLY A 233 -31.64 21.98 7.51
CA GLY A 233 -32.13 20.79 8.21
C GLY A 233 -32.22 19.55 7.31
N THR A 234 -32.69 19.70 6.07
CA THR A 234 -32.78 18.59 5.10
C THR A 234 -31.39 18.09 4.70
N LEU A 235 -30.48 19.01 4.35
CA LEU A 235 -29.12 18.67 3.94
C LEU A 235 -28.29 18.08 5.09
N GLN A 236 -28.51 18.55 6.32
CA GLN A 236 -27.87 18.02 7.52
C GLN A 236 -28.28 16.57 7.79
N VAL A 237 -29.58 16.24 7.68
CA VAL A 237 -30.05 14.85 7.82
C VAL A 237 -29.43 13.96 6.75
N LEU A 238 -29.42 14.39 5.47
CA LEU A 238 -28.75 13.65 4.39
C LEU A 238 -27.25 13.49 4.64
N GLY A 239 -26.57 14.54 5.08
CA GLY A 239 -25.14 14.54 5.37
C GLY A 239 -24.77 13.64 6.55
N SER A 240 -25.61 13.59 7.59
CA SER A 240 -25.37 12.77 8.79
C SER A 240 -25.30 11.26 8.49
N ALA A 241 -25.97 10.80 7.43
CA ALA A 241 -25.91 9.41 6.99
C ALA A 241 -24.55 9.01 6.37
N PHE A 242 -23.70 9.98 6.01
CA PHE A 242 -22.50 9.75 5.22
C PHE A 242 -21.48 8.88 5.97
N SER A 243 -21.08 9.27 7.17
CA SER A 243 -19.93 8.70 7.88
C SER A 243 -20.09 7.19 8.09
N ALA A 244 -21.21 6.77 8.71
CA ALA A 244 -21.49 5.36 8.97
C ALA A 244 -21.65 4.56 7.67
N SER A 245 -22.40 5.08 6.69
CA SER A 245 -22.65 4.38 5.42
C SER A 245 -21.37 4.21 4.61
N ALA A 246 -20.47 5.20 4.61
CA ALA A 246 -19.20 5.17 3.90
C ALA A 246 -18.21 4.18 4.52
N LEU A 247 -18.11 4.15 5.86
CA LEU A 247 -17.28 3.18 6.58
C LEU A 247 -17.80 1.74 6.40
N PHE A 248 -19.13 1.57 6.43
CA PHE A 248 -19.75 0.27 6.19
C PHE A 248 -19.51 -0.22 4.75
N LEU A 249 -19.72 0.65 3.76
CA LEU A 249 -19.42 0.35 2.35
C LEU A 249 -17.95 0.04 2.11
N LEU A 250 -17.04 0.73 2.80
CA LEU A 250 -15.61 0.45 2.76
C LEU A 250 -15.33 -1.00 3.19
N GLY A 251 -15.91 -1.43 4.31
CA GLY A 251 -15.84 -2.81 4.78
C GLY A 251 -16.41 -3.82 3.77
N LEU A 252 -17.57 -3.52 3.20
CA LEU A 252 -18.24 -4.35 2.20
C LEU A 252 -17.35 -4.61 0.97
N ARG A 253 -16.64 -3.59 0.49
CA ARG A 253 -15.72 -3.68 -0.65
C ARG A 253 -14.41 -4.41 -0.37
N MET A 254 -14.06 -4.65 0.89
CA MET A 254 -12.84 -5.39 1.26
C MET A 254 -12.97 -6.89 1.00
N VAL A 255 -14.19 -7.41 0.88
CA VAL A 255 -14.48 -8.83 0.74
C VAL A 255 -13.92 -9.38 -0.57
N GLY A 256 -13.20 -10.51 -0.50
CA GLY A 256 -12.69 -11.22 -1.67
C GLY A 256 -11.53 -10.55 -2.43
N LYS A 257 -11.13 -9.32 -2.10
CA LYS A 257 -10.04 -8.61 -2.80
C LYS A 257 -8.64 -8.95 -2.30
N VAL A 258 -8.49 -9.19 -0.99
CA VAL A 258 -7.18 -9.41 -0.34
C VAL A 258 -6.42 -10.63 -0.88
N HIS A 259 -7.13 -11.68 -1.32
CA HIS A 259 -6.51 -12.91 -1.85
C HIS A 259 -5.86 -12.74 -3.24
N LYS A 260 -6.16 -11.65 -3.97
CA LYS A 260 -5.63 -11.41 -5.32
C LYS A 260 -4.19 -10.88 -5.32
N LEU A 261 -3.68 -10.43 -4.17
CA LEU A 261 -2.29 -9.97 -4.03
C LEU A 261 -1.36 -11.15 -3.67
N ARG A 262 -0.91 -11.91 -4.67
CA ARG A 262 0.08 -12.98 -4.48
C ARG A 262 1.41 -12.67 -5.17
N GLY A 263 2.50 -12.74 -4.41
CA GLY A 263 3.86 -12.72 -4.95
C GLY A 263 4.31 -11.35 -5.48
N ALA A 264 4.82 -11.30 -6.71
CA ALA A 264 5.47 -10.11 -7.27
C ALA A 264 4.50 -8.95 -7.52
N THR A 265 3.20 -9.24 -7.63
CA THR A 265 2.15 -8.24 -7.81
C THR A 265 1.93 -7.40 -6.55
N LEU A 266 2.45 -7.81 -5.38
CA LEU A 266 2.39 -7.03 -4.14
C LEU A 266 3.41 -5.89 -4.10
N VAL A 267 4.49 -5.95 -4.87
CA VAL A 267 5.58 -4.96 -4.74
C VAL A 267 5.11 -3.55 -5.12
N VAL A 268 4.37 -3.42 -6.21
CA VAL A 268 3.86 -2.11 -6.66
C VAL A 268 2.88 -1.52 -5.62
N PRO A 269 1.82 -2.24 -5.18
CA PRO A 269 1.00 -1.85 -4.03
C PRO A 269 1.80 -1.47 -2.80
N GLY A 270 2.81 -2.25 -2.43
CA GLY A 270 3.65 -1.99 -1.27
C GLY A 270 4.37 -0.65 -1.38
N ILE A 271 4.98 -0.35 -2.53
CA ILE A 271 5.63 0.94 -2.78
C ILE A 271 4.63 2.09 -2.69
N LEU A 272 3.46 1.95 -3.32
CA LEU A 272 2.42 2.99 -3.27
C LEU A 272 1.93 3.26 -1.84
N ILE A 273 1.74 2.20 -1.06
CA ILE A 273 1.36 2.30 0.36
C ILE A 273 2.46 2.99 1.17
N MET A 274 3.72 2.67 0.91
CA MET A 274 4.87 3.32 1.59
C MET A 274 4.98 4.80 1.23
N VAL A 275 4.81 5.16 -0.04
CA VAL A 275 4.77 6.57 -0.44
C VAL A 275 3.60 7.28 0.23
N LYS A 276 2.42 6.65 0.27
CA LYS A 276 1.22 7.23 0.88
C LYS A 276 1.34 7.40 2.40
N LEU A 277 1.84 6.41 3.11
CA LEU A 277 1.79 6.36 4.58
C LEU A 277 3.09 6.79 5.26
N ILE A 278 4.17 7.00 4.51
CA ILE A 278 5.46 7.48 5.05
C ILE A 278 5.90 8.75 4.35
N ALA A 279 6.02 8.73 3.02
CA ALA A 279 6.55 9.89 2.30
C ALA A 279 5.60 11.09 2.38
N LEU A 280 4.29 10.90 2.16
CA LEU A 280 3.32 12.00 2.22
C LEU A 280 3.23 12.67 3.60
N PRO A 281 3.12 11.97 4.75
CA PRO A 281 3.17 12.60 6.07
C PRO A 281 4.42 13.44 6.30
N LEU A 282 5.59 12.91 5.96
CA LEU A 282 6.87 13.59 6.16
C LEU A 282 6.98 14.83 5.27
N VAL A 283 6.71 14.68 3.97
CA VAL A 283 6.73 15.82 3.03
C VAL A 283 5.73 16.90 3.47
N THR A 284 4.56 16.49 3.97
CA THR A 284 3.54 17.43 4.43
C THR A 284 4.03 18.23 5.64
N ARG A 285 4.57 17.55 6.66
CA ARG A 285 5.14 18.19 7.84
C ARG A 285 6.26 19.17 7.48
N GLU A 286 7.23 18.73 6.68
CA GLU A 286 8.38 19.55 6.31
C GLU A 286 7.98 20.77 5.47
N VAL A 287 7.07 20.61 4.51
CA VAL A 287 6.59 21.74 3.70
C VAL A 287 5.89 22.80 4.57
N ILE A 288 5.06 22.39 5.53
CA ILE A 288 4.40 23.33 6.45
C ILE A 288 5.42 24.07 7.32
N SER A 289 6.42 23.35 7.83
CA SER A 289 7.49 23.91 8.66
C SER A 289 8.34 24.91 7.87
N ILE A 290 8.69 24.61 6.62
CA ILE A 290 9.51 25.48 5.77
C ILE A 290 8.74 26.74 5.36
N LEU A 291 7.44 26.61 5.09
CA LEU A 291 6.60 27.72 4.66
C LEU A 291 6.12 28.61 5.83
N HIS A 292 6.43 28.25 7.09
CA HIS A 292 6.01 28.96 8.30
C HIS A 292 4.50 29.28 8.25
N SER A 293 3.68 28.23 8.13
CA SER A 293 2.26 28.41 7.82
C SER A 293 1.44 29.01 8.96
N GLY A 294 1.91 28.94 10.20
CA GLY A 294 1.27 29.56 11.36
C GLY A 294 1.61 31.04 11.48
N TYR A 295 0.83 31.80 12.25
CA TYR A 295 1.14 33.19 12.56
C TYR A 295 2.38 33.30 13.45
N ASN A 296 2.60 32.28 14.31
CA ASN A 296 3.75 32.14 15.20
C ASN A 296 4.44 30.77 15.02
N GLU A 297 5.65 30.63 15.56
CA GLU A 297 6.40 29.37 15.55
C GLU A 297 5.64 28.21 16.22
N SER A 298 5.00 28.46 17.37
CA SER A 298 4.22 27.44 18.08
C SER A 298 3.06 26.91 17.23
N GLU A 299 2.31 27.80 16.59
CA GLU A 299 1.20 27.43 15.72
C GLU A 299 1.68 26.73 14.45
N THR A 300 2.84 27.13 13.91
CA THR A 300 3.47 26.41 12.79
C THR A 300 3.80 24.98 13.17
N VAL A 301 4.28 24.75 14.41
CA VAL A 301 4.51 23.40 14.93
C VAL A 301 3.20 22.63 15.04
N ASP A 302 2.13 23.22 15.59
CA ASP A 302 0.81 22.56 15.70
C ASP A 302 0.22 22.20 14.32
N LEU A 303 0.29 23.12 13.36
CA LEU A 303 -0.15 22.90 11.98
C LEU A 303 0.70 21.86 11.26
N SER A 304 2.01 21.84 11.47
CA SER A 304 2.91 20.82 10.88
C SER A 304 2.60 19.43 11.43
N THR A 305 2.23 19.39 12.71
CA THR A 305 1.86 18.19 13.45
C THR A 305 0.50 17.66 12.99
N TYR A 306 -0.47 18.55 12.80
CA TYR A 306 -1.73 18.21 12.14
C TYR A 306 -1.51 17.73 10.70
N GLY A 307 -0.66 18.42 9.93
CA GLY A 307 -0.30 18.03 8.57
C GLY A 307 0.35 16.65 8.49
N PHE A 308 1.18 16.29 9.47
CA PHE A 308 1.73 14.94 9.59
C PHE A 308 0.61 13.91 9.77
N LEU A 309 -0.30 14.11 10.73
CA LEU A 309 -1.46 13.22 10.94
C LEU A 309 -2.31 13.10 9.68
N TYR A 310 -2.62 14.23 9.05
CA TYR A 310 -3.39 14.30 7.82
C TYR A 310 -2.77 13.43 6.71
N GLY A 311 -1.45 13.47 6.57
CA GLY A 311 -0.73 12.63 5.61
C GLY A 311 -0.84 11.13 5.87
N THR A 312 -1.11 10.70 7.11
CA THR A 312 -1.24 9.27 7.47
C THR A 312 -2.58 8.66 7.10
N PHE A 313 -3.56 9.47 6.67
CA PHE A 313 -4.88 8.96 6.27
C PHE A 313 -4.76 8.04 5.05
N PRO A 314 -5.49 6.91 5.01
CA PRO A 314 -5.42 5.98 3.90
C PRO A 314 -5.99 6.57 2.62
N SER A 315 -5.68 5.94 1.48
CA SER A 315 -6.21 6.35 0.19
C SER A 315 -7.74 6.26 0.11
N ALA A 316 -8.38 7.20 -0.59
CA ALA A 316 -9.83 7.25 -0.71
C ALA A 316 -10.43 6.11 -1.56
N PRO A 317 -11.65 5.64 -1.25
CA PRO A 317 -12.40 4.70 -2.10
C PRO A 317 -12.65 5.18 -3.52
N THR A 318 -12.67 6.50 -3.74
CA THR A 318 -12.88 7.12 -5.06
C THR A 318 -11.80 6.74 -6.07
N VAL A 319 -10.58 6.43 -5.62
CA VAL A 319 -9.50 5.98 -6.50
C VAL A 319 -9.85 4.68 -7.22
N PHE A 320 -10.55 3.76 -6.55
CA PHE A 320 -11.02 2.51 -7.16
C PHE A 320 -12.11 2.77 -8.23
N VAL A 321 -12.96 3.78 -8.01
CA VAL A 321 -13.97 4.18 -8.99
C VAL A 321 -13.30 4.68 -10.27
N PHE A 322 -12.27 5.53 -10.16
CA PHE A 322 -11.51 6.00 -11.32
C PHE A 322 -10.76 4.85 -12.01
N ALA A 323 -10.13 3.95 -11.25
CA ALA A 323 -9.48 2.76 -11.79
C ALA A 323 -10.46 1.89 -12.60
N THR A 324 -11.69 1.74 -12.11
CA THR A 324 -12.77 0.99 -12.80
C THR A 324 -13.24 1.70 -14.05
N GLN A 325 -13.50 3.01 -13.97
CA GLN A 325 -13.99 3.83 -15.08
C GLN A 325 -13.00 3.88 -16.26
N TYR A 326 -11.70 3.94 -15.96
CA TYR A 326 -10.65 3.93 -16.98
C TYR A 326 -10.13 2.53 -17.30
N SER A 327 -10.56 1.51 -16.56
CA SER A 327 -10.14 0.11 -16.69
C SER A 327 -8.63 -0.10 -16.54
N ILE A 328 -8.02 0.51 -15.52
CA ILE A 328 -6.58 0.49 -15.25
C ILE A 328 -6.31 -0.21 -13.92
N ASP A 329 -5.64 -1.36 -13.96
CA ASP A 329 -5.11 -2.08 -12.78
C ASP A 329 -6.13 -2.21 -11.61
N ILE A 330 -7.40 -2.48 -11.93
CA ILE A 330 -8.55 -2.45 -11.00
C ILE A 330 -8.29 -3.30 -9.75
N ASP A 331 -7.87 -4.56 -9.94
CA ASP A 331 -7.63 -5.50 -8.84
C ASP A 331 -6.45 -5.07 -7.96
N LEU A 332 -5.41 -4.47 -8.57
CA LEU A 332 -4.25 -3.96 -7.86
C LEU A 332 -4.64 -2.76 -7.00
N ILE A 333 -5.34 -1.77 -7.56
CA ILE A 333 -5.79 -0.58 -6.84
C ILE A 333 -6.78 -0.93 -5.72
N ALA A 334 -7.74 -1.82 -6.01
CA ALA A 334 -8.68 -2.31 -5.01
C ALA A 334 -7.95 -2.92 -3.82
N SER A 335 -7.04 -3.86 -4.09
CA SER A 335 -6.35 -4.59 -3.03
C SER A 335 -5.33 -3.69 -2.28
N ALA A 336 -4.62 -2.82 -2.99
CA ALA A 336 -3.70 -1.85 -2.41
C ALA A 336 -4.42 -0.88 -1.47
N MET A 337 -5.62 -0.41 -1.84
CA MET A 337 -6.45 0.47 -1.02
C MET A 337 -6.88 -0.20 0.29
N VAL A 338 -7.32 -1.46 0.20
CA VAL A 338 -7.71 -2.25 1.39
C VAL A 338 -6.52 -2.40 2.32
N VAL A 339 -5.37 -2.84 1.80
CA VAL A 339 -4.15 -2.99 2.61
C VAL A 339 -3.70 -1.64 3.17
N CYS A 340 -3.78 -0.56 2.39
CA CYS A 340 -3.46 0.80 2.85
C CYS A 340 -4.30 1.20 4.06
N THR A 341 -5.61 0.91 4.05
CA THR A 341 -6.50 1.21 5.19
C THR A 341 -6.14 0.40 6.43
N PHE A 342 -5.78 -0.88 6.28
CA PHE A 342 -5.34 -1.69 7.42
C PHE A 342 -3.99 -1.23 7.97
N VAL A 343 -3.04 -0.84 7.12
CA VAL A 343 -1.71 -0.37 7.56
C VAL A 343 -1.76 1.06 8.11
N SER A 344 -2.65 1.92 7.60
CA SER A 344 -2.81 3.28 8.11
C SER A 344 -3.37 3.30 9.52
N ALA A 345 -4.17 2.30 9.91
CA ALA A 345 -4.85 2.26 11.20
C ALA A 345 -3.87 2.34 12.40
N PRO A 346 -2.87 1.44 12.55
CA PRO A 346 -1.84 1.59 13.57
C PRO A 346 -1.03 2.89 13.44
N LEU A 347 -0.70 3.31 12.22
CA LEU A 347 0.10 4.51 11.98
C LEU A 347 -0.61 5.79 12.44
N MET A 348 -1.90 5.93 12.11
CA MET A 348 -2.74 7.04 12.57
C MET A 348 -2.85 7.03 14.09
N PHE A 349 -3.04 5.86 14.71
CA PHE A 349 -3.12 5.74 16.17
C PHE A 349 -1.82 6.17 16.87
N VAL A 350 -0.69 5.64 16.42
CA VAL A 350 0.64 6.01 16.93
C VAL A 350 0.91 7.49 16.70
N SER A 351 0.56 8.02 15.53
CA SER A 351 0.74 9.43 15.21
C SER A 351 -0.11 10.30 16.12
N ALA A 352 -1.41 10.03 16.24
CA ALA A 352 -2.30 10.78 17.11
C ALA A 352 -1.81 10.79 18.57
N LYS A 353 -1.36 9.64 19.09
CA LYS A 353 -0.76 9.56 20.44
C LYS A 353 0.55 10.34 20.56
N MET A 354 1.42 10.28 19.55
CA MET A 354 2.66 11.06 19.52
C MET A 354 2.37 12.56 19.60
N ILE A 355 1.37 13.04 18.84
CA ILE A 355 0.92 14.43 18.83
C ILE A 355 0.44 14.85 20.21
N THR A 356 -0.38 14.02 20.85
CA THR A 356 -0.91 14.37 22.17
C THR A 356 0.18 14.39 23.24
N ILE A 357 1.09 13.43 23.20
CA ILE A 357 2.22 13.33 24.12
C ILE A 357 3.15 14.54 23.99
N THR A 358 3.37 15.07 22.77
CA THR A 358 4.19 16.29 22.57
C THR A 358 3.57 17.56 23.14
N SER A 359 2.25 17.58 23.37
CA SER A 359 1.53 18.70 23.97
C SER A 359 1.34 18.57 25.48
N CYS A 360 1.83 17.49 26.11
CA CYS A 360 1.70 17.25 27.55
C CYS A 360 2.84 17.88 28.36
N ASP A 361 2.56 18.20 29.62
CA ASP A 361 3.59 18.64 30.56
C ASP A 361 4.65 17.53 30.77
N PRO A 362 5.95 17.90 30.92
CA PRO A 362 7.04 16.92 31.06
C PRO A 362 6.88 15.90 32.20
N SER A 363 6.11 16.23 33.23
CA SER A 363 5.82 15.35 34.38
C SER A 363 4.83 14.23 34.06
N GLU A 364 3.92 14.43 33.12
CA GLU A 364 2.86 13.47 32.74
C GLU A 364 3.24 12.68 31.47
N TYR A 365 4.15 13.23 30.66
CA TYR A 365 4.72 12.59 29.47
C TYR A 365 5.13 11.13 29.71
N MET A 366 5.90 10.87 30.77
CA MET A 366 6.41 9.53 31.08
C MET A 366 5.30 8.56 31.47
N LYS A 367 4.28 9.02 32.21
CA LYS A 367 3.16 8.16 32.62
C LYS A 367 2.28 7.78 31.44
N GLN A 368 1.99 8.74 30.54
CA GLN A 368 1.22 8.46 29.33
C GLN A 368 1.97 7.52 28.38
N LEU A 369 3.29 7.65 28.28
CA LEU A 369 4.12 6.78 27.46
C LEU A 369 4.17 5.34 28.00
N ASP A 370 4.24 5.18 29.32
CA ASP A 370 4.16 3.88 30.01
C ASP A 370 2.77 3.25 29.79
N ALA A 371 1.68 4.00 30.00
CA ALA A 371 0.31 3.54 29.76
C ALA A 371 0.07 3.15 28.29
N PHE A 372 0.56 3.95 27.34
CA PHE A 372 0.48 3.63 25.91
C PHE A 372 1.27 2.37 25.55
N THR A 373 2.48 2.21 26.10
CA THR A 373 3.31 1.02 25.91
C THR A 373 2.60 -0.22 26.45
N PHE A 374 1.93 -0.10 27.59
CA PHE A 374 1.11 -1.16 28.18
C PHE A 374 -0.07 -1.57 27.27
N ASP A 375 -0.89 -0.61 26.83
CA ASP A 375 -2.05 -0.84 25.96
C ASP A 375 -1.64 -1.56 24.65
N ILE A 376 -0.62 -1.02 23.97
CA ILE A 376 -0.11 -1.59 22.72
C ILE A 376 0.46 -2.99 22.94
N SER A 377 1.09 -3.24 24.08
CA SER A 377 1.68 -4.55 24.38
C SER A 377 0.61 -5.62 24.61
N ILE A 378 -0.53 -5.27 25.22
CA ILE A 378 -1.68 -6.19 25.35
C ILE A 378 -2.24 -6.55 23.96
N ILE A 379 -2.50 -5.55 23.12
CA ILE A 379 -3.01 -5.77 21.76
C ILE A 379 -2.01 -6.62 20.96
N GLY A 380 -0.72 -6.28 21.06
CA GLY A 380 0.38 -7.04 20.47
C GLY A 380 0.40 -8.50 20.92
N MET A 381 0.16 -8.76 22.21
CA MET A 381 0.08 -10.11 22.77
C MET A 381 -1.04 -10.94 22.13
N ILE A 382 -2.25 -10.38 22.08
CA ILE A 382 -3.43 -11.04 21.52
C ILE A 382 -3.18 -11.36 20.04
N CYS A 383 -2.63 -10.40 19.28
CA CYS A 383 -2.28 -10.59 17.88
C CYS A 383 -1.19 -11.67 17.67
N CYS A 384 -0.15 -11.69 18.51
CA CYS A 384 0.91 -12.71 18.43
C CYS A 384 0.36 -14.12 18.69
N ILE A 385 -0.44 -14.27 19.74
CA ILE A 385 -1.10 -15.54 20.08
C ILE A 385 -1.98 -16.00 18.92
N TRP A 386 -2.79 -15.09 18.37
CA TRP A 386 -3.66 -15.39 17.23
C TRP A 386 -2.86 -15.92 16.02
N VAL A 387 -1.78 -15.25 15.64
CA VAL A 387 -0.94 -15.67 14.50
C VAL A 387 -0.30 -17.05 14.74
N ILE A 388 0.20 -17.29 15.95
CA ILE A 388 0.77 -18.59 16.33
C ILE A 388 -0.29 -19.69 16.25
N VAL A 389 -1.48 -19.46 16.81
CA VAL A 389 -2.61 -20.40 16.74
C VAL A 389 -2.96 -20.71 15.29
N VAL A 390 -3.06 -19.70 14.41
CA VAL A 390 -3.33 -19.90 12.99
C VAL A 390 -2.24 -20.74 12.33
N PHE A 391 -0.96 -20.51 12.62
CA PHE A 391 0.14 -21.31 12.05
C PHE A 391 0.16 -22.75 12.54
N ILE A 392 -0.22 -22.99 13.80
CA ILE A 392 -0.36 -24.33 14.38
C ILE A 392 -1.54 -25.06 13.73
N LEU A 393 -2.73 -24.44 13.71
CA LEU A 393 -3.96 -25.03 13.15
C LEU A 393 -3.83 -25.33 11.65
N THR A 394 -3.16 -24.45 10.90
CA THR A 394 -2.92 -24.66 9.46
C THR A 394 -1.75 -25.61 9.17
N LYS A 395 -1.05 -26.11 10.20
CA LYS A 395 0.20 -26.91 10.10
C LYS A 395 1.31 -26.25 9.26
N LYS A 396 1.19 -24.95 8.98
CA LYS A 396 2.16 -24.20 8.17
C LYS A 396 3.45 -23.92 8.90
N ILE A 397 3.48 -24.06 10.23
CA ILE A 397 4.67 -23.86 11.08
C ILE A 397 5.88 -24.70 10.64
N CYS A 398 5.65 -25.85 9.98
CA CYS A 398 6.73 -26.70 9.47
C CYS A 398 7.41 -26.16 8.20
N ARG A 399 6.76 -25.25 7.47
CA ARG A 399 7.33 -24.64 6.26
C ARG A 399 8.35 -23.57 6.65
N ILE A 400 9.50 -23.55 5.98
CA ILE A 400 10.65 -22.72 6.38
C ILE A 400 10.32 -21.23 6.55
N PRO A 401 9.69 -20.53 5.60
CA PRO A 401 9.35 -19.12 5.78
C PRO A 401 8.48 -18.88 7.03
N HIS A 402 7.48 -19.76 7.25
CA HIS A 402 6.58 -19.67 8.40
C HIS A 402 7.26 -20.03 9.72
N LYS A 403 8.25 -20.94 9.72
CA LYS A 403 9.08 -21.23 10.90
C LYS A 403 9.86 -19.99 11.34
N ILE A 404 10.48 -19.27 10.40
CA ILE A 404 11.18 -18.01 10.66
C ILE A 404 10.21 -16.91 11.12
N THR A 405 9.05 -16.78 10.48
CA THR A 405 8.00 -15.84 10.92
C THR A 405 7.48 -16.19 12.31
N THR A 406 7.39 -17.48 12.67
CA THR A 406 7.00 -17.88 14.03
C THR A 406 8.03 -17.42 15.05
N SER A 407 9.34 -17.58 14.77
CA SER A 407 10.39 -17.04 15.63
C SER A 407 10.28 -15.53 15.81
N LEU A 408 10.02 -14.79 14.73
CA LEU A 408 9.77 -13.34 14.78
C LEU A 408 8.59 -12.99 15.71
N VAL A 409 7.47 -13.71 15.58
CA VAL A 409 6.27 -13.48 16.40
C VAL A 409 6.54 -13.83 17.87
N VAL A 410 7.30 -14.89 18.15
CA VAL A 410 7.72 -15.24 19.52
C VAL A 410 8.62 -14.16 20.12
N SER A 411 9.56 -13.58 19.35
CA SER A 411 10.37 -12.45 19.81
C SER A 411 9.52 -11.23 20.16
N GLN A 412 8.52 -10.92 19.32
CA GLN A 412 7.58 -9.83 19.60
C GLN A 412 6.73 -10.11 20.84
N MET A 413 6.31 -11.36 21.04
CA MET A 413 5.60 -11.80 22.25
C MET A 413 6.47 -11.64 23.50
N ILE A 414 7.76 -11.97 23.43
CA ILE A 414 8.68 -11.75 24.56
C ILE A 414 8.84 -10.24 24.86
N GLY A 415 8.94 -9.40 23.83
CA GLY A 415 9.04 -7.94 23.99
C GLY A 415 7.79 -7.33 24.63
N CYS A 416 6.61 -7.73 24.17
CA CYS A 416 5.33 -7.30 24.75
C CYS A 416 5.15 -7.82 26.19
N LEU A 417 5.58 -9.04 26.50
CA LEU A 417 5.60 -9.54 27.88
C LEU A 417 6.51 -8.69 28.77
N GLY A 418 7.73 -8.38 28.30
CA GLY A 418 8.65 -7.49 29.02
C GLY A 418 8.03 -6.11 29.29
N ALA A 419 7.35 -5.53 28.30
CA ALA A 419 6.66 -4.25 28.44
C ALA A 419 5.46 -4.29 29.40
N ILE A 420 4.68 -5.38 29.42
CA ILE A 420 3.61 -5.57 30.39
C ILE A 420 4.20 -5.65 31.80
N LEU A 421 5.21 -6.50 31.99
CA LEU A 421 5.86 -6.68 33.30
C LEU A 421 6.45 -5.36 33.82
N TRP A 422 7.07 -4.57 32.94
CA TRP A 422 7.61 -3.23 33.26
C TRP A 422 6.55 -2.26 33.80
N ASN A 423 5.31 -2.37 33.33
CA ASN A 423 4.21 -1.48 33.71
C ASN A 423 3.39 -2.01 34.89
N THR A 424 3.32 -3.33 35.10
CA THR A 424 2.50 -3.95 36.16
C THR A 424 3.23 -4.13 37.49
N LEU A 425 4.53 -4.44 37.44
CA LEU A 425 5.30 -4.74 38.64
C LEU A 425 5.93 -3.44 39.16
N GLY A 426 5.39 -2.92 40.26
CA GLY A 426 5.85 -1.69 40.90
C GLY A 426 7.23 -1.80 41.56
N GLU A 427 7.71 -3.01 41.83
CA GLU A 427 9.06 -3.27 42.33
C GLU A 427 10.04 -3.24 41.16
N ARG A 428 10.55 -2.03 40.90
CA ARG A 428 11.60 -1.82 39.91
C ARG A 428 12.98 -2.13 40.49
N GLU A 429 13.17 -2.12 41.82
CA GLU A 429 14.48 -2.36 42.43
C GLU A 429 14.88 -3.86 42.48
N GLY A 430 16.14 -4.18 42.17
CA GLY A 430 16.72 -5.53 42.32
C GLY A 430 16.61 -6.44 41.09
N TRP A 431 16.62 -7.76 41.29
CA TRP A 431 16.62 -8.75 40.20
C TRP A 431 15.39 -8.70 39.31
N VAL A 432 14.25 -8.26 39.84
CA VAL A 432 12.99 -8.12 39.10
C VAL A 432 13.16 -7.10 37.96
N GLY A 433 13.79 -5.95 38.22
CA GLY A 433 14.06 -4.94 37.21
C GLY A 433 14.98 -5.42 36.09
N TYR A 434 16.01 -6.22 36.41
CA TYR A 434 16.89 -6.82 35.40
C TYR A 434 16.14 -7.80 34.50
N VAL A 435 15.25 -8.62 35.05
CA VAL A 435 14.44 -9.57 34.27
C VAL A 435 13.50 -8.82 33.33
N GLN A 436 12.81 -7.77 33.82
CA GLN A 436 11.91 -6.96 32.99
C GLN A 436 12.66 -6.31 31.83
N PHE A 437 13.81 -5.68 32.11
CA PHE A 437 14.67 -5.05 31.12
C PHE A 437 15.18 -6.06 30.09
N SER A 438 15.70 -7.21 30.54
CA SER A 438 16.23 -8.25 29.65
C SER A 438 15.15 -8.81 28.73
N LEU A 439 13.95 -9.12 29.25
CA LEU A 439 12.86 -9.62 28.41
C LEU A 439 12.47 -8.58 27.33
N PHE A 440 12.34 -7.32 27.72
CA PHE A 440 12.03 -6.25 26.78
C PHE A 440 13.11 -6.10 25.70
N CYS A 441 14.38 -5.95 26.10
CA CYS A 441 15.52 -5.77 25.18
C CYS A 441 15.72 -6.98 24.26
N ILE A 442 15.66 -8.21 24.80
CA ILE A 442 15.78 -9.43 24.00
C ILE A 442 14.67 -9.48 22.97
N GLY A 443 13.41 -9.23 23.36
CA GLY A 443 12.28 -9.24 22.44
C GLY A 443 12.42 -8.23 21.30
N VAL A 444 12.76 -6.97 21.63
CA VAL A 444 12.90 -5.88 20.65
C VAL A 444 14.08 -6.10 19.69
N TYR A 445 15.26 -6.48 20.19
CA TYR A 445 16.42 -6.70 19.32
C TYR A 445 16.28 -7.98 18.50
N SER A 446 15.70 -9.03 19.09
CA SER A 446 15.44 -10.28 18.39
C SER A 446 14.43 -10.09 17.26
N SER A 447 13.36 -9.31 17.46
CA SER A 447 12.37 -9.07 16.39
C SER A 447 12.97 -8.32 15.19
N ARG A 448 13.88 -7.37 15.42
CA ARG A 448 14.63 -6.68 14.35
C ARG A 448 15.52 -7.64 13.55
N LEU A 449 16.26 -8.51 14.25
CA LEU A 449 17.13 -9.51 13.59
C LEU A 449 16.33 -10.57 12.85
N TRP A 450 15.25 -11.09 13.43
CA TRP A 450 14.38 -12.07 12.75
C TRP A 450 13.71 -11.50 11.50
N THR A 451 13.38 -10.20 11.49
CA THR A 451 12.89 -9.52 10.28
C THR A 451 13.93 -9.56 9.17
N THR A 452 15.20 -9.32 9.51
CA THR A 452 16.33 -9.40 8.57
C THR A 452 16.56 -10.82 8.09
N ILE A 453 16.54 -11.80 9.00
CA ILE A 453 16.70 -13.22 8.69
C ILE A 453 15.57 -13.70 7.77
N LEU A 454 14.34 -13.21 7.95
CA LEU A 454 13.23 -13.52 7.06
C LEU A 454 13.49 -13.03 5.64
N ALA A 455 13.99 -11.80 5.48
CA ALA A 455 14.35 -11.25 4.16
C ALA A 455 15.50 -12.03 3.49
N VAL A 456 16.53 -12.40 4.25
CA VAL A 456 17.64 -13.24 3.78
C VAL A 456 17.15 -14.64 3.38
N THR A 457 16.27 -15.24 4.18
CA THR A 457 15.66 -16.55 3.91
C THR A 457 14.89 -16.51 2.59
N LEU A 458 14.07 -15.48 2.36
CA LEU A 458 13.32 -15.32 1.12
C LEU A 458 14.26 -15.15 -0.09
N LEU A 459 15.34 -14.38 0.06
CA LEU A 459 16.35 -14.23 -1.00
C LEU A 459 17.03 -15.57 -1.33
N PHE A 460 17.47 -16.33 -0.32
CA PHE A 460 18.15 -17.60 -0.55
C PHE A 460 17.23 -18.70 -1.06
N LEU A 461 15.96 -18.74 -0.66
CA LEU A 461 14.99 -19.65 -1.29
C LEU A 461 14.78 -19.34 -2.78
N GLN A 462 14.97 -18.08 -3.22
CA GLN A 462 14.87 -17.71 -4.62
C GLN A 462 16.16 -17.98 -5.42
N CYS A 463 17.33 -17.74 -4.81
CA CYS A 463 18.62 -17.79 -5.49
C CYS A 463 19.37 -19.11 -5.33
N ARG A 464 19.00 -19.92 -4.33
CA ARG A 464 19.63 -21.19 -3.94
C ARG A 464 18.56 -22.25 -3.66
N SER A 465 18.98 -23.42 -3.22
CA SER A 465 18.08 -24.54 -2.90
C SER A 465 17.56 -24.49 -1.46
N LEU A 466 16.45 -25.18 -1.21
CA LEU A 466 15.89 -25.38 0.13
C LEU A 466 16.91 -26.01 1.10
N CYS A 467 17.69 -26.99 0.62
CA CYS A 467 18.74 -27.66 1.40
C CYS A 467 19.80 -26.67 1.92
N TYR A 468 20.19 -25.69 1.09
CA TYR A 468 21.12 -24.65 1.51
C TYR A 468 20.58 -23.83 2.69
N VAL A 469 19.30 -23.46 2.64
CA VAL A 469 18.65 -22.69 3.72
C VAL A 469 18.50 -23.52 4.99
N LEU A 470 18.22 -24.82 4.87
CA LEU A 470 18.16 -25.74 6.02
C LEU A 470 19.51 -25.82 6.75
N ASN A 471 20.62 -25.87 6.02
CA ASN A 471 21.96 -25.87 6.61
C ASN A 471 22.31 -24.55 7.33
N LEU A 472 21.71 -23.42 6.93
CA LEU A 472 21.90 -22.11 7.58
C LEU A 472 21.01 -21.89 8.81
N GLN A 473 20.00 -22.74 9.04
CA GLN A 473 19.07 -22.61 10.16
C GLN A 473 19.72 -22.50 11.56
N PRO A 474 20.74 -23.29 11.94
CA PRO A 474 21.38 -23.13 13.26
C PRO A 474 22.05 -21.75 13.40
N ILE A 475 22.63 -21.22 12.32
CA ILE A 475 23.24 -19.88 12.31
C ILE A 475 22.16 -18.82 12.49
N PHE A 476 21.00 -18.97 11.82
CA PHE A 476 19.87 -18.06 12.00
C PHE A 476 19.35 -18.04 13.43
N ILE A 477 19.27 -19.19 14.10
CA ILE A 477 18.87 -19.26 15.51
C ILE A 477 19.91 -18.59 16.41
N LEU A 478 21.19 -18.85 16.19
CA LEU A 478 22.29 -18.24 16.95
C LEU A 478 22.29 -16.71 16.80
N VAL A 479 22.11 -16.20 15.58
CA VAL A 479 22.05 -14.75 15.33
C VAL A 479 20.75 -14.16 15.88
N GLY A 480 19.61 -14.78 15.62
CA GLY A 480 18.29 -14.24 15.96
C GLY A 480 18.00 -14.20 17.46
N TRP A 481 18.49 -15.16 18.26
CA TRP A 481 18.29 -15.21 19.70
C TRP A 481 19.58 -14.98 20.50
N GLY A 482 20.70 -15.55 20.07
CA GLY A 482 21.96 -15.46 20.79
C GLY A 482 22.54 -14.04 20.82
N SER A 483 22.50 -13.31 19.70
CA SER A 483 23.01 -11.92 19.65
C SER A 483 22.24 -10.98 20.59
N PRO A 484 20.88 -10.92 20.58
CA PRO A 484 20.10 -10.12 21.53
C PRO A 484 20.37 -10.44 23.00
N ILE A 485 20.51 -11.73 23.34
CA ILE A 485 20.81 -12.17 24.71
C ILE A 485 22.20 -11.66 25.12
N LEU A 486 23.21 -11.88 24.28
CA LEU A 486 24.58 -11.42 24.53
C LEU A 486 24.63 -9.90 24.73
N LEU A 487 23.95 -9.15 23.85
CA LEU A 487 23.88 -7.70 23.92
C LEU A 487 23.15 -7.20 25.18
N SER A 488 22.05 -7.86 25.57
CA SER A 488 21.36 -7.52 26.83
C SER A 488 22.27 -7.76 28.04
N VAL A 489 23.00 -8.87 28.08
CA VAL A 489 23.95 -9.17 29.16
C VAL A 489 25.10 -8.16 29.17
N LEU A 490 25.63 -7.77 28.01
CA LEU A 490 26.69 -6.76 27.90
C LEU A 490 26.24 -5.41 28.50
N LEU A 491 25.01 -4.97 28.19
CA LEU A 491 24.44 -3.75 28.77
C LEU A 491 24.29 -3.84 30.29
N LEU A 492 23.93 -5.01 30.82
CA LEU A 492 23.82 -5.22 32.27
C LEU A 492 25.18 -5.23 32.99
N VAL A 493 26.24 -5.72 32.32
CA VAL A 493 27.58 -5.90 32.92
C VAL A 493 28.43 -4.63 32.85
N PHE A 494 28.36 -3.89 31.73
CA PHE A 494 29.20 -2.71 31.47
C PHE A 494 28.56 -1.39 31.92
N ASP A 495 27.71 -1.44 32.95
CA ASP A 495 27.08 -0.27 33.54
C ASP A 495 28.12 0.58 34.31
N GLU A 496 28.80 1.48 33.60
CA GLU A 496 29.89 2.33 34.13
C GLU A 496 29.41 3.41 35.12
N LYS A 497 28.12 3.71 35.15
CA LYS A 497 27.53 4.68 36.09
C LYS A 497 26.50 3.93 36.92
N GLY A 498 26.74 3.78 38.21
CA GLY A 498 25.76 3.29 39.19
C GLY A 498 24.54 4.21 39.37
N THR A 499 24.05 4.85 38.30
CA THR A 499 22.70 5.38 38.19
C THR A 499 21.75 4.21 38.38
N ARG A 500 21.06 4.19 39.53
CA ARG A 500 20.03 3.19 39.82
C ARG A 500 19.11 3.10 38.59
N PRO A 501 18.87 1.91 38.00
CA PRO A 501 18.15 1.74 36.72
C PRO A 501 16.69 2.20 36.71
N PHE A 502 16.22 2.90 37.75
CA PHE A 502 14.82 2.96 38.16
C PHE A 502 14.32 4.37 38.44
N GLU A 503 15.02 5.41 37.96
CA GLU A 503 14.39 6.73 37.81
C GLU A 503 13.37 6.66 36.66
N LYS A 504 12.11 6.31 36.97
CA LYS A 504 10.87 6.45 36.18
C LYS A 504 11.04 6.60 34.65
N GLY A 505 11.89 5.77 34.06
CA GLY A 505 12.38 5.94 32.70
C GLY A 505 11.70 4.96 31.75
N ASN A 506 11.64 5.33 30.48
CA ASN A 506 11.16 4.46 29.42
C ASN A 506 12.15 3.28 29.27
N PRO A 507 11.67 2.03 29.11
CA PRO A 507 12.53 0.85 29.03
C PRO A 507 13.57 0.89 27.87
N ASN A 508 13.35 1.77 26.87
CA ASN A 508 14.29 1.99 25.76
C ASN A 508 15.53 2.83 26.12
N PHE A 509 15.53 3.53 27.26
CA PHE A 509 16.57 4.50 27.61
C PHE A 509 17.12 4.30 29.03
N VAL A 510 16.95 3.11 29.62
CA VAL A 510 17.40 2.80 30.99
C VAL A 510 18.90 2.98 31.15
N TYR A 511 19.69 2.55 30.15
CA TYR A 511 21.15 2.72 30.13
C TYR A 511 21.59 3.91 29.27
N GLY A 512 20.70 4.88 29.04
CA GLY A 512 20.97 6.12 28.33
C GLY A 512 21.50 5.93 26.90
N ASP A 513 22.52 6.73 26.56
CA ASP A 513 23.05 6.85 25.20
C ASP A 513 23.63 5.53 24.67
N SER A 514 24.24 4.72 25.52
CA SER A 514 24.83 3.42 25.13
C SER A 514 23.78 2.47 24.56
N GLN A 515 22.60 2.38 25.21
CA GLN A 515 21.48 1.58 24.74
C GLN A 515 20.89 2.15 23.45
N ALA A 516 20.75 3.47 23.36
CA ALA A 516 20.22 4.15 22.18
C ALA A 516 21.12 3.92 20.95
N ILE A 517 22.44 4.09 21.09
CA ILE A 517 23.42 3.86 20.01
C ILE A 517 23.34 2.40 19.54
N LEU A 518 23.28 1.44 20.46
CA LEU A 518 23.17 0.04 20.10
C LEU A 518 21.87 -0.26 19.36
N ALA A 519 20.74 0.21 19.90
CA ALA A 519 19.43 0.01 19.30
C ALA A 519 19.35 0.60 17.89
N VAL A 520 19.83 1.83 17.70
CA VAL A 520 19.87 2.48 16.38
C VAL A 520 20.80 1.74 15.43
N SER A 521 21.98 1.33 15.89
CA SER A 521 22.96 0.60 15.07
C SER A 521 22.38 -0.73 14.55
N ILE A 522 21.73 -1.51 15.42
CA ILE A 522 21.03 -2.75 15.03
C ILE A 522 19.91 -2.45 14.05
N LEU A 523 19.11 -1.42 14.30
CA LEU A 523 17.99 -1.05 13.44
C LEU A 523 18.45 -0.66 12.03
N VAL A 524 19.47 0.19 11.93
CA VAL A 524 20.05 0.64 10.65
C VAL A 524 20.65 -0.55 9.89
N LEU A 525 21.42 -1.41 10.56
CA LEU A 525 21.97 -2.61 9.94
C LEU A 525 20.87 -3.55 9.43
N CYS A 526 19.86 -3.83 10.27
CA CYS A 526 18.72 -4.66 9.89
C CYS A 526 17.96 -4.06 8.70
N PHE A 527 17.75 -2.74 8.70
CA PHE A 527 17.07 -2.04 7.62
C PHE A 527 17.84 -2.15 6.30
N ILE A 528 19.14 -1.83 6.29
CA ILE A 528 19.98 -1.90 5.09
C ILE A 528 19.99 -3.31 4.51
N VAL A 529 20.19 -4.33 5.35
CA VAL A 529 20.23 -5.73 4.90
C VAL A 529 18.86 -6.18 4.39
N THR A 530 17.77 -5.83 5.08
CA THR A 530 16.41 -6.17 4.67
C THR A 530 16.08 -5.57 3.31
N VAL A 531 16.31 -4.26 3.14
CA VAL A 531 16.07 -3.57 1.86
C VAL A 531 16.94 -4.15 0.75
N GLY A 532 18.23 -4.35 1.00
CA GLY A 532 19.15 -4.98 0.05
C GLY A 532 18.69 -6.37 -0.39
N CYS A 533 18.27 -7.21 0.56
CA CYS A 533 17.76 -8.56 0.27
C CYS A 533 16.47 -8.52 -0.55
N LEU A 534 15.53 -7.64 -0.23
CA LEU A 534 14.27 -7.52 -0.97
C LEU A 534 14.48 -6.99 -2.40
N VAL A 535 15.38 -6.01 -2.59
CA VAL A 535 15.74 -5.50 -3.93
C VAL A 535 16.39 -6.61 -4.77
N LEU A 536 17.33 -7.35 -4.20
CA LEU A 536 17.97 -8.47 -4.87
C LEU A 536 16.97 -9.59 -5.18
N HIS A 537 16.10 -9.94 -4.23
CA HIS A 537 15.06 -10.95 -4.40
C HIS A 537 14.16 -10.58 -5.59
N GLN A 538 13.73 -9.31 -5.68
CA GLN A 538 12.95 -8.84 -6.81
C GLN A 538 13.70 -8.91 -8.15
N ARG A 539 15.00 -8.54 -8.16
CA ARG A 539 15.84 -8.58 -9.36
C ARG A 539 16.04 -10.01 -9.86
N TYR A 540 16.36 -10.95 -8.97
CA TYR A 540 16.54 -12.37 -9.31
C TYR A 540 15.24 -12.99 -9.82
N ARG A 541 14.12 -12.70 -9.16
CA ARG A 541 12.81 -13.19 -9.60
C ARG A 541 12.45 -12.69 -11.00
N ARG A 542 12.67 -11.41 -11.31
CA ARG A 542 12.45 -10.86 -12.67
C ARG A 542 13.34 -11.52 -13.72
N ARG A 543 14.60 -11.81 -13.38
CA ARG A 543 15.54 -12.49 -14.28
C ARG A 543 15.11 -13.94 -14.53
N PHE A 544 14.69 -14.65 -13.49
CA PHE A 544 14.23 -16.03 -13.58
C PHE A 544 12.94 -16.14 -14.42
N ALA A 545 11.97 -15.23 -14.22
CA ALA A 545 10.76 -15.18 -15.03
C ALA A 545 11.09 -15.01 -16.53
N ARG A 546 11.98 -14.06 -16.88
CA ARG A 546 12.41 -13.84 -18.26
C ARG A 546 13.12 -15.07 -18.85
N TYR A 547 13.91 -15.79 -18.04
CA TYR A 547 14.55 -17.03 -18.48
C TYR A 547 13.53 -18.13 -18.75
N ASN A 548 12.51 -18.25 -17.89
CA ASN A 548 11.43 -19.22 -18.06
C ASN A 548 10.58 -18.91 -19.29
N ASP A 549 10.24 -17.64 -19.52
CA ASP A 549 9.52 -17.20 -20.72
C ASP A 549 10.32 -17.53 -22.00
N LEU A 550 11.63 -17.30 -21.98
CA LEU A 550 12.52 -17.64 -23.10
C LEU A 550 12.65 -19.16 -23.29
N ALA A 551 12.78 -19.92 -22.21
CA ALA A 551 12.82 -21.37 -22.25
C ALA A 551 11.51 -21.95 -22.81
N GLN A 552 10.37 -21.37 -22.44
CA GLN A 552 9.06 -21.75 -22.95
C GLN A 552 8.90 -21.38 -24.44
N ALA A 553 9.40 -20.21 -24.87
CA ALA A 553 9.41 -19.82 -26.29
C ALA A 553 10.31 -20.73 -27.16
N VAL A 554 11.44 -21.18 -26.62
CA VAL A 554 12.30 -22.16 -27.31
C VAL A 554 11.64 -23.54 -27.34
N ALA A 555 10.95 -23.94 -26.26
CA ALA A 555 10.24 -25.22 -26.18
C ALA A 555 8.97 -25.26 -27.06
N SER A 556 8.30 -24.13 -27.30
CA SER A 556 7.11 -24.05 -28.15
C SER A 556 7.42 -24.04 -29.66
N GLY A 557 8.70 -24.05 -30.07
CA GLY A 557 9.10 -24.12 -31.47
C GLY A 557 8.77 -22.87 -32.29
N GLU A 558 8.32 -21.78 -31.66
CA GLU A 558 8.19 -20.48 -32.32
C GLU A 558 9.58 -19.87 -32.49
N SER A 559 10.14 -19.98 -33.70
CA SER A 559 11.31 -19.19 -34.08
C SER A 559 10.99 -17.70 -33.85
N PRO A 560 11.80 -16.95 -33.08
CA PRO A 560 11.59 -15.52 -32.94
C PRO A 560 11.84 -14.88 -34.30
N HIS A 561 10.79 -14.39 -34.96
CA HIS A 561 10.95 -13.44 -36.04
C HIS A 561 11.79 -12.27 -35.49
N PRO A 562 12.93 -11.92 -36.11
CA PRO A 562 13.65 -10.71 -35.73
C PRO A 562 12.79 -9.52 -36.15
N SER A 563 12.06 -8.95 -35.19
CA SER A 563 11.49 -7.62 -35.34
C SER A 563 12.63 -6.65 -35.62
N ALA A 564 12.58 -6.06 -36.82
CA ALA A 564 13.57 -5.17 -37.39
C ALA A 564 14.10 -4.13 -36.38
N ALA A 565 15.39 -4.21 -36.09
CA ALA A 565 16.13 -3.10 -35.52
C ALA A 565 16.46 -2.11 -36.64
N THR A 566 15.69 -1.03 -36.72
CA THR A 566 16.06 0.17 -37.47
C THR A 566 17.18 0.88 -36.72
N THR A 567 18.41 0.75 -37.21
CA THR A 567 19.51 1.68 -36.91
C THR A 567 19.30 2.98 -37.69
N PRO A 568 19.52 4.18 -37.10
CA PRO A 568 19.54 5.42 -37.85
C PRO A 568 20.84 5.56 -38.64
N GLU A 569 20.74 5.83 -39.94
CA GLU A 569 21.81 6.40 -40.75
C GLU A 569 22.09 7.83 -40.27
N GLU A 570 23.32 8.07 -39.81
CA GLU A 570 23.96 9.39 -39.89
C GLU A 570 24.63 9.49 -41.25
N ALA A 571 24.11 10.39 -42.09
CA ALA A 571 24.75 10.83 -43.31
C ALA A 571 25.78 11.91 -42.95
N GLU A 572 27.06 11.64 -43.20
CA GLU A 572 28.00 12.70 -43.54
C GLU A 572 29.01 12.22 -44.58
N THR A 573 29.08 13.02 -45.63
CA THR A 573 29.77 12.88 -46.91
C THR A 573 31.28 12.97 -46.72
N GLU A 574 32.07 12.07 -47.31
CA GLU A 574 33.31 12.46 -47.99
C GLU A 574 33.88 11.32 -48.86
N ALA A 575 34.68 11.75 -49.85
CA ALA A 575 34.81 11.17 -51.16
C ALA A 575 35.92 10.11 -51.33
N ALA A 576 35.90 9.52 -52.53
CA ALA A 576 37.04 9.09 -53.34
C ALA A 576 37.41 7.58 -53.38
N SER A 577 37.05 6.99 -54.53
CA SER A 577 37.95 6.28 -55.46
C SER A 577 38.67 5.01 -54.99
N CYS A 578 38.30 3.84 -55.57
CA CYS A 578 39.02 3.20 -56.70
C CYS A 578 38.83 1.66 -56.74
N SER A 579 38.58 1.17 -57.97
CA SER A 579 38.97 -0.12 -58.56
C SER A 579 38.51 -1.46 -57.95
N GLY A 580 37.72 -2.23 -58.72
CA GLY A 580 37.45 -3.67 -58.52
C GLY A 580 38.62 -4.58 -58.97
N PRO A 581 38.42 -5.79 -59.52
CA PRO A 581 37.23 -6.67 -59.52
C PRO A 581 37.57 -8.15 -59.18
N SER A 582 36.65 -9.08 -59.50
CA SER A 582 36.76 -10.57 -59.56
C SER A 582 36.29 -11.32 -58.30
N THR A 583 35.68 -12.51 -58.35
CA THR A 583 35.57 -13.52 -59.41
C THR A 583 34.34 -14.42 -59.16
N SER A 584 33.84 -15.00 -60.26
CA SER A 584 32.77 -16.00 -60.41
C SER A 584 33.00 -17.34 -59.69
N CYS A 585 31.92 -18.10 -59.41
CA CYS A 585 31.73 -19.46 -59.94
C CYS A 585 30.29 -19.99 -59.72
N ASP A 586 29.75 -20.55 -60.81
CA ASP A 586 28.48 -21.28 -60.96
C ASP A 586 28.45 -22.65 -60.24
N VAL A 587 27.24 -23.24 -60.11
CA VAL A 587 26.82 -24.51 -60.76
C VAL A 587 25.66 -25.24 -60.02
N ALA A 588 24.51 -25.29 -60.71
CA ALA A 588 23.55 -26.38 -60.96
C ALA A 588 22.81 -27.22 -59.86
N LYS A 589 21.47 -27.05 -59.85
CA LYS A 589 20.40 -27.99 -60.35
C LYS A 589 20.18 -29.38 -59.68
N VAL A 590 18.93 -29.65 -59.24
CA VAL A 590 17.97 -30.74 -59.70
C VAL A 590 17.02 -31.28 -58.58
N LYS A 591 15.69 -31.16 -58.84
CA LYS A 591 14.46 -32.03 -58.58
C LYS A 591 14.21 -32.67 -57.18
N ASP A 592 12.98 -32.92 -56.68
CA ASP A 592 11.72 -33.36 -57.32
C ASP A 592 10.47 -33.19 -56.37
N LYS A 593 9.30 -32.92 -56.98
CA LYS A 593 7.90 -33.40 -56.73
C LYS A 593 7.02 -33.09 -55.48
N THR A 594 6.03 -32.22 -55.72
CA THR A 594 4.54 -32.34 -55.68
C THR A 594 3.80 -33.42 -54.85
N CYS A 595 2.78 -32.99 -54.08
CA CYS A 595 1.34 -33.31 -54.31
C CYS A 595 0.39 -32.43 -53.46
N CYS A 596 -0.63 -31.86 -54.13
CA CYS A 596 -1.80 -31.18 -53.57
C CYS A 596 -2.93 -32.19 -53.27
N ASN A 597 -3.89 -31.87 -52.37
CA ASN A 597 -5.28 -31.55 -52.78
C ASN A 597 -6.35 -31.61 -51.65
N VAL A 598 -7.22 -30.59 -51.69
CA VAL A 598 -8.70 -30.61 -51.60
C VAL A 598 -9.39 -30.54 -50.23
N LEU A 599 -10.11 -29.41 -50.06
CA LEU A 599 -11.27 -29.18 -49.20
C LEU A 599 -12.55 -29.62 -49.94
N PRO A 600 -13.66 -29.92 -49.24
CA PRO A 600 -14.87 -29.14 -49.50
C PRO A 600 -15.72 -28.84 -48.24
N THR A 601 -16.83 -28.14 -48.49
CA THR A 601 -17.57 -27.16 -47.70
C THR A 601 -19.02 -27.59 -47.33
N ILE A 602 -19.55 -26.97 -46.25
CA ILE A 602 -20.97 -26.54 -45.97
C ILE A 602 -22.03 -27.58 -45.51
N GLU A 603 -22.71 -27.31 -44.37
CA GLU A 603 -24.17 -27.02 -44.26
C GLU A 603 -24.61 -26.56 -42.84
N GLU A 604 -25.62 -25.68 -42.81
CA GLU A 604 -26.24 -24.99 -41.65
C GLU A 604 -27.31 -25.83 -40.92
N GLY A 605 -27.66 -25.45 -39.68
CA GLY A 605 -28.91 -25.90 -39.03
C GLY A 605 -29.10 -25.38 -37.59
N GLN A 606 -30.18 -24.61 -37.37
CA GLN A 606 -30.62 -24.03 -36.10
C GLN A 606 -31.32 -25.04 -35.16
N GLY A 607 -31.35 -24.77 -33.84
CA GLY A 607 -32.33 -25.38 -32.91
C GLY A 607 -31.94 -25.25 -31.42
N GLU A 608 -32.72 -24.48 -30.66
CA GLU A 608 -32.66 -24.31 -29.19
C GLU A 608 -33.09 -25.58 -28.43
N GLU A 609 -32.47 -25.87 -27.27
CA GLU A 609 -33.16 -26.22 -26.02
C GLU A 609 -32.17 -26.34 -24.83
N ASN A 610 -32.60 -25.84 -23.67
CA ASN A 610 -31.88 -25.85 -22.39
C ASN A 610 -31.80 -27.27 -21.79
N VAL A 611 -30.72 -27.57 -21.05
CA VAL A 611 -30.73 -27.96 -19.60
C VAL A 611 -29.41 -28.66 -19.18
N SER A 612 -28.79 -28.07 -18.16
CA SER A 612 -27.89 -28.64 -17.13
C SER A 612 -26.57 -29.34 -17.50
N GLY A 613 -25.50 -28.71 -17.00
CA GLY A 613 -24.46 -29.40 -16.24
C GLY A 613 -23.20 -29.75 -17.01
N HIS A 614 -22.20 -28.86 -16.97
CA HIS A 614 -20.79 -29.28 -17.06
C HIS A 614 -19.88 -28.34 -16.29
N ALA A 615 -19.02 -28.96 -15.49
CA ALA A 615 -17.90 -28.36 -14.80
C ALA A 615 -16.99 -27.68 -15.83
N GLY A 616 -16.63 -26.43 -15.56
CA GLY A 616 -15.70 -25.69 -16.41
C GLY A 616 -14.26 -26.11 -16.11
N ASP A 617 -13.62 -26.65 -17.14
CA ASP A 617 -12.18 -26.89 -17.24
C ASP A 617 -11.38 -25.61 -16.95
N GLU A 618 -10.49 -25.69 -15.95
CA GLU A 618 -9.35 -24.79 -15.81
C GLU A 618 -8.20 -25.29 -16.71
N PRO A 619 -7.42 -24.41 -17.37
CA PRO A 619 -6.23 -24.84 -18.09
C PRO A 619 -5.18 -25.33 -17.09
N SER A 620 -4.99 -26.64 -17.05
CA SER A 620 -3.98 -27.34 -16.28
C SER A 620 -2.56 -26.88 -16.65
N SER A 621 -1.85 -26.33 -15.67
CA SER A 621 -0.40 -26.15 -15.68
C SER A 621 0.31 -27.50 -15.96
N PRO A 622 1.25 -27.62 -16.91
CA PRO A 622 1.84 -28.90 -17.25
C PRO A 622 3.13 -29.16 -16.47
N VAL A 623 3.12 -29.11 -15.13
CA VAL A 623 4.18 -29.70 -14.28
C VAL A 623 3.62 -29.95 -12.87
N PRO A 624 3.61 -31.19 -12.35
CA PRO A 624 3.32 -31.43 -10.94
C PRO A 624 4.51 -31.00 -10.08
N ASP A 625 4.25 -30.32 -8.96
CA ASP A 625 5.29 -29.98 -7.99
C ASP A 625 5.92 -31.27 -7.43
N ILE A 626 7.25 -31.36 -7.46
CA ILE A 626 8.02 -32.53 -7.00
C ILE A 626 7.76 -32.86 -5.51
N GLU A 627 7.22 -31.89 -4.77
CA GLU A 627 6.85 -32.00 -3.36
C GLU A 627 5.52 -32.73 -3.14
N ASP A 628 4.62 -32.74 -4.13
CA ASP A 628 3.37 -33.51 -4.07
C ASP A 628 3.64 -35.02 -4.28
N LEU A 629 4.65 -35.36 -5.09
CA LEU A 629 5.11 -36.75 -5.30
C LEU A 629 5.73 -37.38 -4.03
N ILE A 630 6.31 -36.58 -3.14
CA ILE A 630 6.91 -37.09 -1.90
C ILE A 630 5.83 -37.29 -0.82
N SER A 631 4.72 -36.56 -0.89
CA SER A 631 3.59 -36.73 0.04
C SER A 631 2.80 -38.01 -0.22
N ASP A 632 2.63 -38.41 -1.49
CA ASP A 632 1.90 -39.62 -1.89
C ASP A 632 2.72 -40.92 -1.76
N SER A 633 4.06 -40.81 -1.71
CA SER A 633 4.98 -41.94 -1.48
C SER A 633 4.78 -42.62 -0.11
N SER A 634 4.16 -41.93 0.86
CA SER A 634 3.85 -42.51 2.17
C SER A 634 2.62 -43.45 2.17
N ARG A 635 1.88 -43.57 1.06
CA ARG A 635 0.60 -44.32 1.01
C ARG A 635 0.56 -45.58 0.15
N ASN A 636 1.55 -45.86 -0.71
CA ASN A 636 1.54 -47.07 -1.54
C ASN A 636 2.82 -47.89 -1.39
N GLY A 637 2.73 -48.99 -0.64
CA GLY A 637 3.77 -50.01 -0.56
C GLY A 637 3.82 -50.84 -1.83
N GLU A 638 4.41 -50.32 -2.91
CA GLU A 638 4.64 -51.09 -4.13
C GLU A 638 5.77 -50.51 -5.00
N ILE A 639 6.91 -50.13 -4.40
CA ILE A 639 8.14 -49.81 -5.14
C ILE A 639 9.33 -50.47 -4.46
N ARG A 640 9.33 -51.80 -4.44
CA ARG A 640 10.52 -52.61 -4.08
C ARG A 640 11.01 -53.54 -5.18
N GLY A 641 10.37 -53.55 -6.36
CA GLY A 641 10.79 -54.36 -7.50
C GLY A 641 11.66 -53.64 -8.55
N VAL A 642 11.61 -52.31 -8.61
CA VAL A 642 12.21 -51.56 -9.74
C VAL A 642 13.67 -51.13 -9.48
N LEU A 643 14.13 -51.17 -8.22
CA LEU A 643 15.51 -50.81 -7.87
C LEU A 643 16.53 -51.96 -7.95
N ALA A 644 16.11 -53.17 -8.34
CA ALA A 644 16.98 -54.35 -8.40
C ALA A 644 17.59 -54.62 -9.79
N VAL A 645 17.27 -53.81 -10.81
CA VAL A 645 17.69 -54.05 -12.21
C VAL A 645 18.77 -53.06 -12.72
N LEU A 646 19.24 -52.14 -11.88
CA LEU A 646 20.24 -51.12 -12.29
C LEU A 646 21.60 -51.25 -11.56
N THR A 647 21.96 -52.46 -11.14
CA THR A 647 23.26 -52.76 -10.50
C THR A 647 24.10 -53.80 -11.23
N GLU A 648 23.79 -54.12 -12.49
CA GLU A 648 24.71 -54.89 -13.34
C GLU A 648 24.97 -54.14 -14.64
N GLU A 649 26.26 -53.91 -14.88
CA GLU A 649 26.96 -53.42 -16.08
C GLU A 649 27.54 -51.99 -16.01
N GLY A 650 28.85 -51.95 -15.71
CA GLY A 650 29.83 -50.98 -16.25
C GLY A 650 30.00 -49.66 -15.52
#